data_AF-A0A1Q5XSY9-F1
#
_entry.id   AF-A0A1Q5XSY9-F1
#
_cell.length_a   1.000
_cell.length_b   1.000
_cell.length_c   1.000
_cell.angle_alpha   90.00
_cell.angle_beta   90.00
_cell.angle_gamma   90.00
#
_symmetry.space_group_name_H-M   'P 1'
#
loop_
_entity.id
_entity.type
_entity.pdbx_description
1 polymer ?
#
loop_
_entity_poly.entity_id
_entity_poly.type
_entity_poly.pdbx_seq_one_letter_code
_entity_poly.pdbx_strand_id
1 'polypeptide(L)'
;MAMDLGEATETRKEDMTRLKAEKGHAFERVVRFKVGGYTRSEGSVSIFLIMVLAFVFLFTAVLIDYARIAAVNVQEERLARAAVRSVMSSYDIELKDKYGLFAYGGNDGDQLLAGVLNDNLYESGRGDSFNLLPLGLDSSSLSWSRPLGSYDIFRRQIVEEMKYKAPIDFALELAGKFKPLSAAMGEASRTTKVLGKLQPLYDEREEALDQMLQSRKQAGESGQALQELIMNPPGGSVIPATVGTIGTAADIAAMYGDYVGKYHADLYRDEKKAAQYQGILAAYIQQSGELLGRFPGAQASYQEKQSRYLEEATAALERAKTLNAQMKSLLEQSRNSGPDDAQNSARDWDIPDTSAELSADPIKKLREQEDSLILTVSEINTMENSLSAQLTASQAVVQKVALLPGSLSPASGLNADVSSMNASILNTSEAVNNYLRSYGNAGTLIASESAQIEAHRTYDNQRKQVEQEAKGKLSEAMKLLDQIRGLGESAGEAMKRYQTLHKYFNDNIAFNTGMDQPTEPGTADQNPYAAGSASMVKVDSLYAAMGNVLEGARDRLFQTEYSALYFPPFDISQLAGLASGSVNEGARRLADQLDPNAQELEYILYGFYNPAGNIAAAYGEIFAVRLAIRTMEGFTERAGLANPLLILAAALLYGVEQAVQDMLLLCKNGEIPLSKYIPVKLSYRDYLRLFLVLHGGGDVQLSRMLALIRLNTGSNLDEKFTYTAADIQMAMPLWFLPGVVKLLDYGTGLSGEVKGKLYYRTVQADFSY
;
A
#
# COMPACT_ATOMS: atom_id res chain seq x y z
N MET A 1 57.52 4.07 -11.98
CA MET A 1 57.69 3.34 -13.24
C MET A 1 57.59 4.39 -14.33
N ALA A 2 58.65 5.17 -14.58
CA ALA A 2 59.86 4.80 -15.31
C ALA A 2 59.53 4.31 -16.73
N MET A 3 59.71 5.19 -17.71
CA MET A 3 60.19 4.96 -19.08
C MET A 3 59.79 6.19 -19.92
N ASP A 4 60.66 7.13 -20.30
CA ASP A 4 62.02 7.05 -20.85
C ASP A 4 62.08 6.69 -22.34
N LEU A 5 62.94 7.44 -23.02
CA LEU A 5 63.47 7.32 -24.38
C LEU A 5 62.48 7.23 -25.55
N GLY A 6 62.79 7.81 -26.72
CA GLY A 6 64.04 8.33 -27.22
C GLY A 6 63.84 8.65 -28.71
N GLU A 7 64.56 9.65 -29.21
CA GLU A 7 65.60 9.43 -30.22
C GLU A 7 65.04 9.38 -31.65
N ALA A 8 65.62 10.00 -32.68
CA ALA A 8 66.93 10.60 -32.86
C ALA A 8 66.84 11.45 -34.17
N THR A 9 67.49 12.62 -34.23
CA THR A 9 68.67 12.93 -35.10
C THR A 9 68.33 13.08 -36.58
N GLU A 10 68.87 13.99 -37.39
CA GLU A 10 70.16 14.67 -37.45
C GLU A 10 70.05 15.57 -38.70
N THR A 11 70.42 16.84 -38.77
CA THR A 11 71.79 17.33 -39.00
C THR A 11 71.69 18.86 -39.16
N ARG A 12 72.46 19.62 -38.37
CA ARG A 12 73.66 20.37 -38.81
C ARG A 12 73.30 21.71 -39.50
N LYS A 13 73.24 22.81 -38.74
CA LYS A 13 74.37 23.75 -38.51
C LYS A 13 75.04 24.18 -39.81
N GLU A 14 74.68 25.36 -40.30
CA GLU A 14 75.63 26.29 -40.91
C GLU A 14 75.13 27.74 -40.72
N ASP A 15 75.90 28.47 -39.91
CA ASP A 15 76.21 29.90 -40.03
C ASP A 15 75.10 30.92 -40.31
N MET A 16 74.77 31.73 -39.29
CA MET A 16 74.93 33.19 -39.41
C MET A 16 74.62 33.92 -38.10
N THR A 17 75.58 33.92 -37.18
CA THR A 17 75.75 35.04 -36.24
C THR A 17 77.23 35.39 -36.16
N ARG A 18 77.70 36.20 -37.10
CA ARG A 18 78.90 37.03 -36.92
C ARG A 18 78.78 38.33 -37.72
N LEU A 19 79.29 39.39 -37.10
CA LEU A 19 79.61 40.71 -37.65
C LEU A 19 78.48 41.76 -37.75
N LYS A 20 78.25 42.40 -36.59
CA LYS A 20 78.19 43.87 -36.52
C LYS A 20 79.50 44.48 -37.06
N ALA A 21 79.34 45.67 -37.61
CA ALA A 21 80.33 46.72 -37.86
C ALA A 21 80.93 46.81 -39.28
N GLU A 22 81.03 48.08 -39.70
CA GLU A 22 81.71 48.60 -40.89
C GLU A 22 81.00 48.44 -42.24
N LYS A 23 80.39 49.53 -42.72
CA LYS A 23 81.01 50.35 -43.77
C LYS A 23 80.17 51.59 -44.07
N GLY A 24 80.69 52.73 -43.64
CA GLY A 24 80.46 54.00 -44.33
C GLY A 24 81.25 54.04 -45.65
N HIS A 25 80.86 55.02 -46.48
CA HIS A 25 81.43 55.39 -47.78
C HIS A 25 81.19 54.44 -48.95
N ALA A 26 80.30 54.86 -49.86
CA ALA A 26 80.69 55.43 -51.16
C ALA A 26 79.53 55.27 -52.16
N PHE A 27 78.74 56.32 -52.34
CA PHE A 27 77.94 56.50 -53.55
C PHE A 27 78.18 57.91 -54.09
N GLU A 28 79.36 58.09 -54.68
CA GLU A 28 79.56 59.08 -55.72
C GLU A 28 79.22 58.41 -57.06
N ARG A 29 78.04 58.74 -57.61
CA ARG A 29 77.94 58.82 -59.06
C ARG A 29 76.98 59.93 -59.46
N VAL A 30 77.63 61.02 -59.81
CA VAL A 30 77.13 62.23 -60.45
C VAL A 30 76.33 61.86 -61.69
N VAL A 31 75.04 62.22 -61.69
CA VAL A 31 74.31 62.57 -62.92
C VAL A 31 73.78 63.98 -62.71
N ARG A 32 74.53 64.97 -63.23
CA ARG A 32 74.08 66.36 -63.35
C ARG A 32 72.98 66.42 -64.40
N PHE A 33 71.72 66.51 -63.98
CA PHE A 33 70.71 67.19 -64.77
C PHE A 33 70.58 68.62 -64.25
N LYS A 34 71.04 69.54 -65.09
CA LYS A 34 70.97 70.98 -64.90
C LYS A 34 69.54 71.40 -65.24
N VAL A 35 68.70 71.64 -64.25
CA VAL A 35 67.42 72.37 -64.42
C VAL A 35 67.48 73.55 -63.46
N GLY A 36 67.54 74.74 -64.05
CA GLY A 36 67.65 75.98 -63.31
C GLY A 36 66.33 76.39 -62.66
N GLY A 37 66.46 77.17 -61.59
CA GLY A 37 65.54 78.25 -61.28
C GLY A 37 64.26 77.89 -60.53
N TYR A 38 64.13 78.56 -59.38
CA TYR A 38 62.91 78.82 -58.61
C TYR A 38 62.57 77.83 -57.51
N THR A 39 63.03 78.15 -56.30
CA THR A 39 62.27 77.98 -55.07
C THR A 39 60.90 78.62 -55.23
N ARG A 40 59.87 77.83 -55.49
CA ARG A 40 58.48 78.21 -55.25
C ARG A 40 57.90 77.28 -54.19
N SER A 41 57.75 77.82 -52.99
CA SER A 41 56.92 77.30 -51.90
C SER A 41 55.42 77.43 -52.20
N GLU A 42 55.00 77.13 -53.43
CA GLU A 42 53.60 77.20 -53.90
C GLU A 42 53.10 75.79 -54.26
N GLY A 43 53.16 74.87 -53.29
CA GLY A 43 52.70 73.49 -53.48
C GLY A 43 52.91 72.60 -52.26
N SER A 44 53.84 72.95 -51.35
CA SER A 44 54.03 72.25 -50.08
C SER A 44 52.79 72.30 -49.19
N VAL A 45 52.08 73.44 -49.16
CA VAL A 45 50.80 73.59 -48.45
C VAL A 45 49.76 72.68 -49.07
N SER A 46 49.65 72.61 -50.40
CA SER A 46 48.71 71.72 -51.08
C SER A 46 49.02 70.24 -50.84
N ILE A 47 50.29 69.83 -50.86
CA ILE A 47 50.70 68.45 -50.57
C ILE A 47 50.42 68.08 -49.11
N PHE A 48 50.72 68.99 -48.16
CA PHE A 48 50.39 68.79 -46.75
C PHE A 48 48.88 68.69 -46.53
N LEU A 49 48.09 69.55 -47.18
CA LEU A 49 46.64 69.58 -47.06
C LEU A 49 45.99 68.35 -47.73
N ILE A 50 46.53 67.85 -48.85
CA ILE A 50 46.13 66.58 -49.47
C ILE A 50 46.49 65.40 -48.56
N MET A 51 47.65 65.40 -47.91
CA MET A 51 48.06 64.34 -46.99
C MET A 51 47.19 64.31 -45.73
N VAL A 52 46.89 65.47 -45.14
CA VAL A 52 45.97 65.60 -44.01
C VAL A 52 44.55 65.21 -44.42
N LEU A 53 44.07 65.66 -45.58
CA LEU A 53 42.75 65.29 -46.11
C LEU A 53 42.66 63.78 -46.38
N ALA A 54 43.70 63.17 -46.95
CA ALA A 54 43.76 61.73 -47.17
C ALA A 54 43.76 60.94 -45.85
N PHE A 55 44.47 61.43 -44.83
CA PHE A 55 44.46 60.81 -43.50
C PHE A 55 43.10 60.95 -42.81
N VAL A 56 42.49 62.15 -42.84
CA VAL A 56 41.15 62.39 -42.30
C VAL A 56 40.13 61.53 -43.04
N PHE A 57 40.20 61.45 -44.37
CA PHE A 57 39.34 60.61 -45.19
C PHE A 57 39.48 59.13 -44.82
N LEU A 58 40.71 58.61 -44.73
CA LEU A 58 41.00 57.24 -44.30
C LEU A 58 40.45 56.96 -42.89
N PHE A 59 40.66 57.89 -41.95
CA PHE A 59 40.15 57.77 -40.59
C PHE A 59 38.62 57.76 -40.55
N THR A 60 37.97 58.67 -41.27
CA THR A 60 36.49 58.70 -41.36
C THR A 60 35.94 57.46 -42.05
N ALA A 61 36.61 56.94 -43.08
CA ALA A 61 36.23 55.72 -43.78
C ALA A 61 36.26 54.48 -42.86
N VAL A 62 37.30 54.38 -42.02
CA VAL A 62 37.41 53.31 -41.00
C VAL A 62 36.33 53.44 -39.93
N LEU A 63 36.05 54.65 -39.44
CA LEU A 63 34.98 54.87 -38.46
C LEU A 63 33.58 54.56 -39.02
N ILE A 64 33.33 54.88 -40.30
CA ILE A 64 32.08 54.56 -40.97
C ILE A 64 31.91 53.04 -41.08
N ASP A 65 32.93 52.30 -41.53
CA ASP A 65 32.85 50.82 -41.59
C ASP A 65 32.73 50.22 -40.17
N TYR A 66 33.41 50.76 -39.15
CA TYR A 66 33.26 50.32 -37.75
C TYR A 66 31.85 50.54 -37.21
N ALA A 67 31.27 51.73 -37.40
CA ALA A 67 29.91 52.03 -36.96
C ALA A 67 28.88 51.14 -37.67
N ARG A 68 29.09 50.84 -38.95
CA ARG A 68 28.26 49.92 -39.73
C ARG A 68 28.36 48.48 -39.22
N ILE A 69 29.56 47.98 -38.94
CA ILE A 69 29.78 46.65 -38.34
C ILE A 69 29.11 46.56 -36.96
N ALA A 70 29.26 47.58 -36.11
CA ALA A 70 28.64 47.61 -34.79
C ALA A 70 27.10 47.62 -34.87
N ALA A 71 26.53 48.40 -35.78
CA ALA A 71 25.09 48.42 -36.02
C ALA A 71 24.57 47.07 -36.54
N VAL A 72 25.30 46.46 -37.47
CA VAL A 72 25.00 45.12 -38.00
C VAL A 72 25.04 44.07 -36.89
N ASN A 73 26.07 44.02 -36.06
CA ASN A 73 26.17 43.02 -34.99
C ASN A 73 24.92 43.03 -34.08
N VAL A 74 24.40 44.22 -33.72
CA VAL A 74 23.18 44.35 -32.91
C VAL A 74 21.92 43.94 -33.70
N GLN A 75 21.86 44.28 -34.99
CA GLN A 75 20.74 43.91 -35.85
C GLN A 75 20.69 42.40 -36.09
N GLU A 76 21.83 41.76 -36.36
CA GLU A 76 21.98 40.32 -36.52
C GLU A 76 21.53 39.58 -35.26
N GLU A 77 21.93 40.00 -34.06
CA GLU A 77 21.49 39.37 -32.80
C GLU A 77 19.99 39.48 -32.56
N ARG A 78 19.39 40.65 -32.86
CA ARG A 78 17.94 40.85 -32.74
C ARG A 78 17.18 40.01 -33.76
N LEU A 79 17.67 39.99 -35.00
CA LEU A 79 17.08 39.23 -36.08
C LEU A 79 17.18 37.73 -35.82
N ALA A 80 18.33 37.23 -35.37
CA ALA A 80 18.54 35.84 -34.98
C ALA A 80 17.54 35.42 -33.88
N ARG A 81 17.42 36.19 -32.80
CA ARG A 81 16.46 35.89 -31.72
C ARG A 81 15.00 35.95 -32.19
N ALA A 82 14.66 36.93 -33.04
CA ALA A 82 13.31 37.04 -33.60
C ALA A 82 13.00 35.86 -34.54
N ALA A 83 13.96 35.47 -35.38
CA ALA A 83 13.81 34.37 -36.32
C ALA A 83 13.64 33.03 -35.61
N VAL A 84 14.47 32.73 -34.60
CA VAL A 84 14.32 31.51 -33.79
C VAL A 84 12.98 31.47 -33.05
N ARG A 85 12.53 32.61 -32.50
CA ARG A 85 11.19 32.71 -31.89
C ARG A 85 10.07 32.49 -32.89
N SER A 86 10.25 32.96 -34.13
CA SER A 86 9.27 32.75 -35.19
C SER A 86 9.20 31.28 -35.58
N VAL A 87 10.34 30.58 -35.69
CA VAL A 87 10.39 29.13 -35.90
C VAL A 87 9.74 28.39 -34.73
N MET A 88 10.04 28.78 -33.49
CA MET A 88 9.43 28.22 -32.29
C MET A 88 8.02 28.77 -32.01
N SER A 89 7.42 29.53 -32.92
CA SER A 89 6.00 29.87 -32.83
C SER A 89 5.13 28.83 -33.53
N SER A 90 5.70 28.01 -34.42
CA SER A 90 5.03 26.85 -35.01
C SER A 90 5.12 25.64 -34.07
N TYR A 91 4.56 25.80 -32.87
CA TYR A 91 4.39 24.71 -31.93
C TYR A 91 3.28 23.75 -32.38
N ASP A 92 3.32 22.53 -31.87
CA ASP A 92 2.30 21.51 -32.11
C ASP A 92 0.98 21.89 -31.40
N ILE A 93 -0.01 22.30 -32.19
CA ILE A 93 -1.30 22.80 -31.68
C ILE A 93 -2.07 21.69 -30.96
N GLU A 94 -2.00 20.44 -31.44
CA GLU A 94 -2.72 19.34 -30.83
C GLU A 94 -2.17 19.00 -29.44
N LEU A 95 -0.84 18.97 -29.29
CA LEU A 95 -0.20 18.76 -27.98
C LEU A 95 -0.50 19.89 -26.99
N LYS A 96 -0.52 21.15 -27.46
CA LYS A 96 -0.83 22.30 -26.61
C LYS A 96 -2.30 22.35 -26.20
N ASP A 97 -3.24 22.07 -27.10
CA ASP A 97 -4.67 22.18 -26.80
C ASP A 97 -5.19 20.98 -25.98
N LYS A 98 -4.71 19.76 -26.26
CA LYS A 98 -5.16 18.56 -25.53
C LYS A 98 -4.41 18.31 -24.23
N TYR A 99 -3.13 18.70 -24.14
CA TYR A 99 -2.26 18.34 -23.01
C TYR A 99 -1.52 19.54 -22.39
N GLY A 100 -1.61 20.75 -22.94
CA GLY A 100 -0.86 21.89 -22.43
C GLY A 100 0.65 21.79 -22.66
N LEU A 101 1.11 20.91 -23.53
CA LEU A 101 2.54 20.66 -23.78
C LEU A 101 3.02 21.46 -24.98
N PHE A 102 4.22 22.03 -24.87
CA PHE A 102 4.87 22.74 -25.96
C PHE A 102 6.00 21.92 -26.56
N ALA A 103 5.90 21.67 -27.86
CA ALA A 103 6.99 21.14 -28.68
C ALA A 103 6.89 21.71 -30.09
N TYR A 104 8.00 21.70 -30.83
CA TYR A 104 8.01 22.13 -32.22
C TYR A 104 7.17 21.19 -33.10
N GLY A 105 6.27 21.76 -33.90
CA GLY A 105 5.30 21.03 -34.72
C GLY A 105 5.51 21.13 -36.23
N GLY A 106 6.52 21.89 -36.69
CA GLY A 106 6.80 22.06 -38.12
C GLY A 106 7.65 20.93 -38.72
N ASN A 107 7.57 20.73 -40.03
CA ASN A 107 8.33 19.67 -40.72
C ASN A 107 9.71 20.14 -41.22
N ASP A 108 9.89 21.43 -41.52
CA ASP A 108 11.12 21.96 -42.14
C ASP A 108 11.60 23.24 -41.45
N GLY A 109 12.15 23.11 -40.24
CA GLY A 109 12.57 24.26 -39.44
C GLY A 109 13.67 25.11 -40.07
N ASP A 110 14.63 24.48 -40.78
CA ASP A 110 15.69 25.20 -41.47
C ASP A 110 15.15 26.06 -42.62
N GLN A 111 14.12 25.57 -43.33
CA GLN A 111 13.46 26.35 -44.39
C GLN A 111 12.66 27.51 -43.80
N LEU A 112 11.95 27.29 -42.69
CA LEU A 112 11.24 28.35 -41.98
C LEU A 112 12.22 29.41 -41.45
N LEU A 113 13.35 28.99 -40.89
CA LEU A 113 14.40 29.89 -40.43
C LEU A 113 14.96 30.72 -41.59
N ALA A 114 15.35 30.07 -42.69
CA ALA A 114 15.87 30.74 -43.86
C ALA A 114 14.84 31.70 -44.47
N GLY A 115 13.57 31.30 -44.55
CA GLY A 115 12.47 32.15 -45.03
C GLY A 115 12.29 33.40 -44.17
N VAL A 116 12.15 33.23 -42.85
CA VAL A 116 12.00 34.36 -41.92
C VAL A 116 13.21 35.30 -41.98
N LEU A 117 14.43 34.76 -42.03
CA LEU A 117 15.63 35.57 -42.15
C LEU A 117 15.64 36.35 -43.47
N ASN A 118 15.37 35.68 -44.59
CA ASN A 118 15.40 36.29 -45.92
C ASN A 118 14.36 37.40 -46.05
N ASP A 119 13.12 37.16 -45.60
CA ASP A 119 12.04 38.16 -45.64
C ASP A 119 12.36 39.42 -44.82
N ASN A 120 13.02 39.26 -43.67
CA ASN A 120 13.40 40.38 -42.80
C ASN A 120 14.69 41.12 -43.27
N LEU A 121 15.51 40.50 -44.12
CA LEU A 121 16.73 41.11 -44.66
C LEU A 121 16.44 42.05 -45.85
N TYR A 122 15.38 41.77 -46.64
CA TYR A 122 15.03 42.55 -47.82
C TYR A 122 14.18 43.80 -47.55
N GLU A 123 13.47 43.89 -46.41
CA GLU A 123 12.52 44.99 -46.14
C GLU A 123 13.10 46.25 -45.47
N SER A 124 14.41 46.44 -45.45
CA SER A 124 15.03 47.63 -44.83
C SER A 124 15.02 48.91 -45.70
N GLY A 125 14.02 49.10 -46.60
CA GLY A 125 13.84 50.37 -47.30
C GLY A 125 12.70 50.43 -48.34
N ARG A 126 12.18 51.66 -48.61
CA ARG A 126 11.42 51.95 -49.84
C ARG A 126 12.29 51.55 -51.03
N GLY A 127 11.70 50.98 -52.08
CA GLY A 127 12.41 50.45 -53.26
C GLY A 127 13.39 51.41 -53.97
N ASP A 128 13.40 52.71 -53.64
CA ASP A 128 14.29 53.74 -54.17
C ASP A 128 15.34 54.28 -53.15
N SER A 129 15.43 53.73 -51.93
CA SER A 129 16.35 54.22 -50.89
C SER A 129 17.67 53.44 -50.82
N PHE A 130 18.80 54.15 -50.64
CA PHE A 130 20.13 53.57 -50.48
C PHE A 130 20.20 52.75 -49.18
N ASN A 131 20.37 51.43 -49.29
CA ASN A 131 20.48 50.54 -48.14
C ASN A 131 21.85 50.74 -47.44
N LEU A 132 21.82 51.30 -46.24
CA LEU A 132 23.02 51.57 -45.44
C LEU A 132 23.65 50.30 -44.87
N LEU A 133 22.86 49.24 -44.66
CA LEU A 133 23.25 47.98 -44.04
C LEU A 133 22.79 46.78 -44.91
N PRO A 134 23.38 46.58 -46.11
CA PRO A 134 23.07 45.41 -46.92
C PRO A 134 23.60 44.16 -46.22
N LEU A 135 22.69 43.39 -45.63
CA LEU A 135 22.97 42.12 -44.99
C LEU A 135 22.50 40.98 -45.91
N GLY A 136 23.39 40.02 -46.14
CA GLY A 136 23.07 38.79 -46.85
C GLY A 136 23.14 37.58 -45.92
N LEU A 137 22.22 36.64 -46.08
CA LEU A 137 22.30 35.34 -45.44
C LEU A 137 23.32 34.47 -46.19
N ASP A 138 24.33 33.94 -45.48
CA ASP A 138 25.32 33.01 -46.05
C ASP A 138 24.93 31.57 -45.73
N SER A 139 24.67 31.28 -44.45
CA SER A 139 24.15 29.98 -44.01
C SER A 139 23.27 30.11 -42.76
N SER A 140 22.36 29.16 -42.59
CA SER A 140 21.54 29.02 -41.38
C SER A 140 21.27 27.55 -41.12
N SER A 141 21.44 27.12 -39.87
CA SER A 141 21.12 25.76 -39.44
C SER A 141 20.52 25.74 -38.04
N LEU A 142 19.62 24.79 -37.80
CA LEU A 142 19.05 24.51 -36.49
C LEU A 142 19.61 23.22 -35.90
N SER A 143 19.86 23.25 -34.59
CA SER A 143 20.14 22.07 -33.79
C SER A 143 19.03 21.86 -32.76
N TRP A 144 18.36 20.72 -32.87
CA TRP A 144 17.24 20.35 -32.02
C TRP A 144 17.72 19.53 -30.82
N SER A 145 17.20 19.83 -29.63
CA SER A 145 17.49 19.05 -28.44
C SER A 145 16.34 19.10 -27.43
N ARG A 146 16.50 18.42 -26.29
CA ARG A 146 15.47 18.28 -25.24
C ARG A 146 14.19 17.65 -25.79
N PRO A 147 14.25 16.36 -26.17
CA PRO A 147 13.07 15.63 -26.64
C PRO A 147 12.02 15.56 -25.52
N LEU A 148 10.76 15.74 -25.89
CA LEU A 148 9.63 15.77 -24.95
C LEU A 148 9.39 14.39 -24.32
N GLY A 149 9.79 13.30 -24.99
CA GLY A 149 9.76 11.94 -24.42
C GLY A 149 10.73 11.71 -23.26
N SER A 150 11.65 12.64 -22.99
CA SER A 150 12.56 12.55 -21.84
C SER A 150 11.84 12.92 -20.54
N TYR A 151 11.98 12.10 -19.49
CA TYR A 151 11.30 12.34 -18.21
C TYR A 151 11.62 13.71 -17.60
N ASP A 152 12.85 14.18 -17.69
CA ASP A 152 13.26 15.47 -17.14
C ASP A 152 12.54 16.64 -17.84
N ILE A 153 12.43 16.56 -19.17
CA ILE A 153 11.79 17.58 -19.99
C ILE A 153 10.28 17.56 -19.81
N PHE A 154 9.68 16.36 -19.83
CA PHE A 154 8.25 16.19 -19.65
C PHE A 154 7.80 16.66 -18.25
N ARG A 155 8.53 16.25 -17.21
CA ARG A 155 8.29 16.70 -15.83
C ARG A 155 8.38 18.21 -15.70
N ARG A 156 9.37 18.84 -16.35
CA ARG A 156 9.50 20.30 -16.35
C ARG A 156 8.30 20.99 -16.98
N GLN A 157 7.80 20.48 -18.12
CA GLN A 157 6.60 21.03 -18.77
C GLN A 157 5.37 20.89 -17.85
N ILE A 158 5.19 19.74 -17.19
CA ILE A 158 4.12 19.53 -16.20
C ILE A 158 4.21 20.54 -15.05
N VAL A 159 5.42 20.75 -14.51
CA VAL A 159 5.67 21.71 -13.41
C VAL A 159 5.28 23.13 -13.83
N GLU A 160 5.71 23.57 -15.02
CA GLU A 160 5.40 24.91 -15.51
C GLU A 160 3.89 25.13 -15.74
N GLU A 161 3.17 24.10 -16.20
CA GLU A 161 1.73 24.15 -16.39
C GLU A 161 0.96 24.14 -15.06
N MET A 162 1.45 23.40 -14.06
CA MET A 162 0.74 23.16 -12.79
C MET A 162 1.13 24.08 -11.63
N LYS A 163 2.26 24.78 -11.69
CA LYS A 163 2.83 25.58 -10.58
C LYS A 163 1.83 26.54 -9.90
N TYR A 164 0.82 27.02 -10.62
CA TYR A 164 -0.21 27.91 -10.11
C TYR A 164 -1.58 27.25 -9.90
N LYS A 165 -1.88 26.16 -10.62
CA LYS A 165 -3.20 25.48 -10.57
C LYS A 165 -3.26 24.47 -9.41
N ALA A 166 -2.27 23.59 -9.35
CA ALA A 166 -2.29 22.42 -8.49
C ALA A 166 -2.32 22.70 -6.96
N PRO A 167 -1.57 23.68 -6.40
CA PRO A 167 -1.62 23.94 -4.96
C PRO A 167 -2.98 24.43 -4.46
N ILE A 168 -3.69 25.23 -5.25
CA ILE A 168 -4.99 25.80 -4.89
C ILE A 168 -6.06 24.71 -4.97
N ASP A 169 -6.08 23.95 -6.06
CA ASP A 169 -7.10 22.93 -6.32
C ASP A 169 -6.99 21.76 -5.32
N PHE A 170 -5.79 21.34 -4.94
CA PHE A 170 -5.63 20.19 -4.02
C PHE A 170 -5.85 20.54 -2.55
N ALA A 171 -5.24 21.63 -2.07
CA ALA A 171 -5.30 21.99 -0.65
C ALA A 171 -6.74 22.34 -0.22
N LEU A 172 -7.48 23.06 -1.08
CA LEU A 172 -8.85 23.48 -0.78
C LEU A 172 -9.90 22.41 -1.12
N GLU A 173 -9.75 21.67 -2.23
CA GLU A 173 -10.79 20.74 -2.67
C GLU A 173 -10.65 19.31 -2.15
N LEU A 174 -9.48 18.90 -1.64
CA LEU A 174 -9.25 17.54 -1.14
C LEU A 174 -8.80 17.54 0.32
N ALA A 175 -7.61 18.05 0.62
CA ALA A 175 -7.05 17.98 1.98
C ALA A 175 -7.97 18.65 3.03
N GLY A 176 -8.52 19.83 2.70
CA GLY A 176 -9.48 20.53 3.55
C GLY A 176 -10.76 19.74 3.87
N LYS A 177 -11.21 18.84 2.97
CA LYS A 177 -12.41 18.02 3.18
C LYS A 177 -12.18 16.88 4.17
N PHE A 178 -10.97 16.33 4.23
CA PHE A 178 -10.61 15.18 5.08
C PHE A 178 -10.12 15.59 6.46
N LYS A 179 -9.50 16.78 6.60
CA LYS A 179 -8.95 17.27 7.87
C LYS A 179 -9.90 17.11 9.07
N PRO A 180 -11.21 17.43 8.99
CA PRO A 180 -12.09 17.34 10.15
C PRO A 180 -12.42 15.90 10.59
N LEU A 181 -12.13 14.88 9.77
CA LEU A 181 -12.29 13.45 10.15
C LEU A 181 -11.03 12.85 10.77
N SER A 182 -9.87 13.51 10.65
CA SER A 182 -8.56 12.93 10.96
C SER A 182 -8.47 12.35 12.38
N ALA A 183 -8.96 13.07 13.39
CA ALA A 183 -8.94 12.62 14.77
C ALA A 183 -9.79 11.36 15.00
N ALA A 184 -11.03 11.34 14.50
CA ALA A 184 -11.95 10.22 14.62
C ALA A 184 -11.50 9.00 13.78
N MET A 185 -10.97 9.24 12.57
CA MET A 185 -10.40 8.20 11.72
C MET A 185 -9.17 7.56 12.35
N GLY A 186 -8.25 8.34 12.92
CA GLY A 186 -7.06 7.82 13.59
C GLY A 186 -7.42 6.93 14.78
N GLU A 187 -8.42 7.33 15.58
CA GLU A 187 -8.90 6.51 16.69
C GLU A 187 -9.61 5.25 16.20
N ALA A 188 -10.49 5.35 15.20
CA ALA A 188 -11.16 4.20 14.59
C ALA A 188 -10.18 3.19 13.97
N SER A 189 -9.12 3.68 13.31
CA SER A 189 -8.06 2.87 12.73
C SER A 189 -7.36 2.04 13.81
N ARG A 190 -6.92 2.70 14.89
CA ARG A 190 -6.27 2.04 16.03
C ARG A 190 -7.18 1.02 16.69
N THR A 191 -8.41 1.40 17.03
CA THR A 191 -9.39 0.49 17.65
C THR A 191 -9.67 -0.73 16.75
N THR A 192 -9.85 -0.52 15.44
CA THR A 192 -10.07 -1.63 14.48
C THR A 192 -8.88 -2.57 14.42
N LYS A 193 -7.64 -2.06 14.34
CA LYS A 193 -6.42 -2.89 14.28
C LYS A 193 -6.22 -3.70 15.57
N VAL A 194 -6.45 -3.08 16.72
CA VAL A 194 -6.25 -3.71 18.05
C VAL A 194 -7.29 -4.79 18.28
N LEU A 195 -8.57 -4.44 18.18
CA LEU A 195 -9.67 -5.37 18.39
C LEU A 195 -9.70 -6.46 17.30
N GLY A 196 -9.34 -6.15 16.05
CA GLY A 196 -9.20 -7.13 14.98
C GLY A 196 -8.09 -8.17 15.21
N LYS A 197 -7.00 -7.79 15.90
CA LYS A 197 -5.96 -8.73 16.36
C LYS A 197 -6.34 -9.47 17.65
N LEU A 198 -7.15 -8.86 18.52
CA LEU A 198 -7.64 -9.48 19.75
C LEU A 198 -8.72 -10.53 19.50
N GLN A 199 -9.60 -10.31 18.53
CA GLN A 199 -10.72 -11.21 18.24
C GLN A 199 -10.29 -12.68 18.04
N PRO A 200 -9.31 -13.03 17.19
CA PRO A 200 -8.92 -14.42 17.03
C PRO A 200 -8.31 -15.02 18.30
N LEU A 201 -7.53 -14.22 19.06
CA LEU A 201 -6.96 -14.66 20.33
C LEU A 201 -8.03 -14.91 21.40
N TYR A 202 -9.06 -14.05 21.43
CA TYR A 202 -10.22 -14.21 22.29
C TYR A 202 -10.95 -15.51 21.95
N ASP A 203 -11.25 -15.75 20.68
CA ASP A 203 -11.99 -16.96 20.26
C ASP A 203 -11.22 -18.25 20.52
N GLU A 204 -9.92 -18.26 20.25
CA GLU A 204 -9.05 -19.40 20.60
C GLU A 204 -9.00 -19.64 22.12
N ARG A 205 -9.04 -18.57 22.93
CA ARG A 205 -9.06 -18.70 24.39
C ARG A 205 -10.37 -19.31 24.85
N GLU A 206 -11.50 -18.84 24.33
CA GLU A 206 -12.82 -19.37 24.69
C GLU A 206 -12.96 -20.85 24.29
N GLU A 207 -12.45 -21.25 23.12
CA GLU A 207 -12.42 -22.65 22.70
C GLU A 207 -11.55 -23.50 23.64
N ALA A 208 -10.40 -22.98 24.09
CA ALA A 208 -9.55 -23.67 25.06
C ALA A 208 -10.26 -23.83 26.42
N LEU A 209 -11.05 -22.85 26.86
CA LEU A 209 -11.86 -22.97 28.09
C LEU A 209 -12.98 -24.02 27.93
N ASP A 210 -13.60 -24.11 26.76
CA ASP A 210 -14.61 -25.12 26.46
C ASP A 210 -14.02 -26.53 26.49
N GLN A 211 -12.84 -26.70 25.88
CA GLN A 211 -12.10 -27.95 25.91
C GLN A 211 -11.74 -28.33 27.36
N MET A 212 -11.28 -27.38 28.17
CA MET A 212 -10.97 -27.59 29.58
C MET A 212 -12.20 -28.09 30.36
N LEU A 213 -13.36 -27.44 30.20
CA LEU A 213 -14.60 -27.86 30.87
C LEU A 213 -15.08 -29.23 30.38
N GLN A 214 -14.99 -29.50 29.08
CA GLN A 214 -15.40 -30.78 28.49
C GLN A 214 -14.55 -31.94 29.02
N SER A 215 -13.22 -31.81 28.98
CA SER A 215 -12.32 -32.85 29.50
C SER A 215 -12.54 -33.08 30.99
N ARG A 216 -12.81 -32.04 31.79
CA ARG A 216 -13.16 -32.20 33.22
C ARG A 216 -14.46 -32.95 33.45
N LYS A 217 -15.49 -32.72 32.63
CA LYS A 217 -16.75 -33.50 32.70
C LYS A 217 -16.50 -34.98 32.37
N GLN A 218 -15.70 -35.25 31.33
CA GLN A 218 -15.34 -36.61 30.94
C GLN A 218 -14.51 -37.33 32.02
N ALA A 219 -13.61 -36.60 32.69
CA ALA A 219 -12.89 -37.08 33.87
C ALA A 219 -13.87 -37.43 35.00
N GLY A 220 -14.81 -36.55 35.32
CA GLY A 220 -15.85 -36.80 36.31
C GLY A 220 -16.69 -38.05 36.01
N GLU A 221 -17.19 -38.16 34.78
CA GLU A 221 -18.08 -39.25 34.34
C GLU A 221 -17.36 -40.61 34.32
N SER A 222 -16.03 -40.64 34.24
CA SER A 222 -15.27 -41.89 34.26
C SER A 222 -15.51 -42.75 35.52
N GLY A 223 -15.96 -42.14 36.62
CA GLY A 223 -16.32 -42.83 37.86
C GLY A 223 -17.60 -43.67 37.78
N GLN A 224 -18.42 -43.51 36.73
CA GLN A 224 -19.72 -44.18 36.61
C GLN A 224 -19.57 -45.71 36.59
N ALA A 225 -18.58 -46.24 35.86
CA ALA A 225 -18.34 -47.68 35.80
C ALA A 225 -17.95 -48.28 37.16
N LEU A 226 -17.27 -47.49 38.01
CA LEU A 226 -16.96 -47.89 39.37
C LEU A 226 -18.22 -47.90 40.23
N GLN A 227 -19.07 -46.87 40.11
CA GLN A 227 -20.34 -46.81 40.83
C GLN A 227 -21.22 -48.01 40.52
N GLU A 228 -21.34 -48.37 39.23
CA GLU A 228 -22.13 -49.51 38.76
C GLU A 228 -21.59 -50.85 39.27
N LEU A 229 -20.27 -50.97 39.46
CA LEU A 229 -19.64 -52.18 40.01
C LEU A 229 -19.79 -52.29 41.53
N ILE A 230 -19.84 -51.16 42.23
CA ILE A 230 -19.90 -51.11 43.70
C ILE A 230 -21.34 -51.30 44.20
N MET A 231 -22.25 -50.44 43.74
CA MET A 231 -23.64 -50.40 44.21
C MET A 231 -24.51 -49.61 43.23
N ASN A 232 -25.50 -50.28 42.64
CA ASN A 232 -26.39 -49.68 41.66
C ASN A 232 -27.87 -49.99 41.96
N PRO A 233 -28.72 -48.99 42.26
CA PRO A 233 -28.39 -47.58 42.46
C PRO A 233 -27.63 -47.33 43.77
N PRO A 234 -26.86 -46.23 43.90
CA PRO A 234 -26.26 -45.84 45.17
C PRO A 234 -27.34 -45.63 46.25
N GLY A 235 -27.08 -46.11 47.48
CA GLY A 235 -28.03 -46.03 48.59
C GLY A 235 -27.34 -46.02 49.96
N GLY A 236 -28.12 -45.74 51.02
CA GLY A 236 -27.61 -45.60 52.40
C GLY A 236 -27.53 -46.92 53.19
N SER A 237 -27.95 -48.04 52.61
CA SER A 237 -27.94 -49.34 53.28
C SER A 237 -27.82 -50.47 52.27
N VAL A 238 -27.13 -51.55 52.65
CA VAL A 238 -27.15 -52.83 51.91
C VAL A 238 -28.31 -53.67 52.45
N ILE A 239 -29.27 -54.00 51.59
CA ILE A 239 -30.48 -54.74 51.97
C ILE A 239 -30.19 -56.24 51.86
N PRO A 240 -30.40 -57.04 52.92
CA PRO A 240 -30.22 -58.49 52.85
C PRO A 240 -31.04 -59.14 51.74
N ALA A 241 -30.42 -60.07 51.01
CA ALA A 241 -31.03 -60.74 49.87
C ALA A 241 -30.77 -62.26 49.92
N THR A 242 -31.59 -63.03 49.22
CA THR A 242 -31.33 -64.46 49.05
C THR A 242 -30.23 -64.68 48.03
N VAL A 243 -29.37 -65.67 48.24
CA VAL A 243 -28.30 -66.05 47.30
C VAL A 243 -28.88 -66.28 45.89
N GLY A 244 -28.33 -65.55 44.93
CA GLY A 244 -28.75 -65.55 43.52
C GLY A 244 -27.63 -65.02 42.63
N THR A 245 -27.95 -64.08 41.75
CA THR A 245 -27.00 -63.46 40.82
C THR A 245 -26.28 -62.29 41.49
N ILE A 246 -24.94 -62.26 41.41
CA ILE A 246 -24.12 -61.15 41.93
C ILE A 246 -23.77 -60.22 40.76
N GLY A 247 -24.29 -58.99 40.80
CA GLY A 247 -23.97 -57.94 39.83
C GLY A 247 -23.04 -56.86 40.38
N THR A 248 -23.09 -56.63 41.69
CA THR A 248 -22.41 -55.54 42.39
C THR A 248 -21.74 -56.01 43.68
N ALA A 249 -20.80 -55.22 44.20
CA ALA A 249 -20.16 -55.53 45.48
C ALA A 249 -21.17 -55.55 46.64
N ALA A 250 -22.20 -54.71 46.56
CA ALA A 250 -23.33 -54.73 47.49
C ALA A 250 -24.06 -56.08 47.53
N ASP A 251 -24.18 -56.79 46.40
CA ASP A 251 -24.86 -58.09 46.33
C ASP A 251 -24.10 -59.17 47.12
N ILE A 252 -22.76 -59.13 47.13
CA ILE A 252 -21.93 -60.05 47.93
C ILE A 252 -22.31 -59.94 49.41
N ALA A 253 -22.29 -58.72 49.96
CA ALA A 253 -22.61 -58.50 51.36
C ALA A 253 -24.10 -58.75 51.68
N ALA A 254 -25.00 -58.39 50.76
CA ALA A 254 -26.44 -58.61 50.89
C ALA A 254 -26.79 -60.11 50.99
N MET A 255 -26.12 -60.95 50.20
CA MET A 255 -26.42 -62.38 50.09
C MET A 255 -25.65 -63.24 51.10
N TYR A 256 -24.60 -62.70 51.74
CA TYR A 256 -23.72 -63.45 52.63
C TYR A 256 -24.43 -64.16 53.79
N GLY A 257 -25.40 -63.49 54.43
CA GLY A 257 -26.15 -64.07 55.55
C GLY A 257 -26.94 -65.32 55.15
N ASP A 258 -27.59 -65.29 53.98
CA ASP A 258 -28.33 -66.43 53.43
C ASP A 258 -27.38 -67.53 52.92
N TYR A 259 -26.20 -67.16 52.40
CA TYR A 259 -25.14 -68.11 52.05
C TYR A 259 -24.67 -68.94 53.27
N VAL A 260 -24.33 -68.28 54.38
CA VAL A 260 -23.92 -68.96 55.62
C VAL A 260 -25.05 -69.84 56.17
N GLY A 261 -26.29 -69.35 56.14
CA GLY A 261 -27.47 -70.11 56.55
C GLY A 261 -27.67 -71.40 55.74
N LYS A 262 -27.60 -71.30 54.41
CA LYS A 262 -27.71 -72.44 53.48
C LYS A 262 -26.54 -73.43 53.61
N TYR A 263 -25.33 -72.94 53.86
CA TYR A 263 -24.17 -73.78 54.13
C TYR A 263 -24.39 -74.64 55.38
N HIS A 264 -24.83 -74.04 56.50
CA HIS A 264 -25.12 -74.79 57.72
C HIS A 264 -26.32 -75.75 57.54
N ALA A 265 -27.32 -75.38 56.74
CA ALA A 265 -28.45 -76.26 56.43
C ALA A 265 -28.04 -77.55 55.69
N ASP A 266 -27.06 -77.47 54.78
CA ASP A 266 -26.47 -78.65 54.13
C ASP A 266 -25.53 -79.41 55.07
N LEU A 267 -24.74 -78.72 55.90
CA LEU A 267 -23.79 -79.34 56.85
C LEU A 267 -24.50 -80.20 57.92
N TYR A 268 -25.62 -79.73 58.44
CA TYR A 268 -26.41 -80.44 59.47
C TYR A 268 -27.45 -81.39 58.87
N ARG A 269 -27.43 -81.62 57.56
CA ARG A 269 -28.33 -82.56 56.89
C ARG A 269 -27.90 -84.01 57.15
N ASP A 270 -28.87 -84.91 57.30
CA ASP A 270 -28.63 -86.35 57.47
C ASP A 270 -27.73 -86.92 56.34
N GLU A 271 -26.67 -87.65 56.70
CA GLU A 271 -25.62 -88.15 55.78
C GLU A 271 -26.17 -88.97 54.60
N LYS A 272 -27.38 -89.52 54.72
CA LYS A 272 -28.05 -90.29 53.67
C LYS A 272 -28.78 -89.44 52.63
N LYS A 273 -28.84 -88.10 52.80
CA LYS A 273 -29.52 -87.17 51.88
C LYS A 273 -28.48 -86.33 51.15
N ALA A 274 -28.61 -86.20 49.83
CA ALA A 274 -27.74 -85.34 49.01
C ALA A 274 -27.80 -83.88 49.49
N ALA A 275 -26.73 -83.10 49.30
CA ALA A 275 -26.74 -81.66 49.59
C ALA A 275 -27.80 -80.92 48.73
N GLN A 276 -28.55 -79.99 49.32
CA GLN A 276 -29.63 -79.28 48.65
C GLN A 276 -29.16 -78.00 47.94
N TYR A 277 -28.16 -77.32 48.49
CA TYR A 277 -27.76 -75.97 48.08
C TYR A 277 -26.36 -75.90 47.48
N GLN A 278 -25.63 -77.03 47.39
CA GLN A 278 -24.26 -77.11 46.90
C GLN A 278 -24.01 -76.32 45.60
N GLY A 279 -24.90 -76.42 44.60
CA GLY A 279 -24.76 -75.68 43.34
C GLY A 279 -24.86 -74.15 43.50
N ILE A 280 -25.80 -73.67 44.31
CA ILE A 280 -26.02 -72.24 44.54
C ILE A 280 -24.91 -71.65 45.42
N LEU A 281 -24.41 -72.41 46.41
CA LEU A 281 -23.27 -72.01 47.24
C LEU A 281 -21.98 -71.91 46.42
N ALA A 282 -21.72 -72.88 45.53
CA ALA A 282 -20.58 -72.83 44.62
C ALA A 282 -20.68 -71.64 43.65
N ALA A 283 -21.88 -71.39 43.11
CA ALA A 283 -22.12 -70.24 42.23
C ALA A 283 -21.92 -68.90 42.92
N TYR A 284 -22.27 -68.78 44.21
CA TYR A 284 -22.00 -67.57 45.01
C TYR A 284 -20.51 -67.30 45.16
N ILE A 285 -19.71 -68.31 45.54
CA ILE A 285 -18.26 -68.17 45.71
C ILE A 285 -17.60 -67.81 44.37
N GLN A 286 -17.98 -68.50 43.29
CA GLN A 286 -17.46 -68.24 41.96
C GLN A 286 -17.78 -66.82 41.50
N GLN A 287 -19.05 -66.42 41.52
CA GLN A 287 -19.48 -65.09 41.08
C GLN A 287 -18.86 -63.98 41.95
N SER A 288 -18.72 -64.19 43.26
CA SER A 288 -18.03 -63.25 44.15
C SER A 288 -16.57 -63.09 43.74
N GLY A 289 -15.85 -64.19 43.50
CA GLY A 289 -14.45 -64.15 43.05
C GLY A 289 -14.29 -63.47 41.68
N GLU A 290 -15.18 -63.77 40.73
CA GLU A 290 -15.22 -63.13 39.42
C GLU A 290 -15.46 -61.62 39.52
N LEU A 291 -16.43 -61.20 40.34
CA LEU A 291 -16.72 -59.78 40.55
C LEU A 291 -15.54 -59.06 41.21
N LEU A 292 -14.97 -59.62 42.27
CA LEU A 292 -13.81 -59.04 42.95
C LEU A 292 -12.59 -58.95 42.03
N GLY A 293 -12.41 -59.92 41.12
CA GLY A 293 -11.39 -59.91 40.08
C GLY A 293 -11.53 -58.81 39.03
N ARG A 294 -12.73 -58.21 38.88
CA ARG A 294 -12.97 -57.10 37.93
C ARG A 294 -12.50 -55.74 38.47
N PHE A 295 -12.36 -55.59 39.79
CA PHE A 295 -12.01 -54.30 40.41
C PHE A 295 -10.65 -53.74 39.97
N PRO A 296 -9.54 -54.51 39.93
CA PRO A 296 -8.26 -53.98 39.48
C PRO A 296 -8.32 -53.42 38.05
N GLY A 297 -9.02 -54.10 37.14
CA GLY A 297 -9.21 -53.64 35.76
C GLY A 297 -10.09 -52.39 35.66
N ALA A 298 -11.19 -52.35 36.42
CA ALA A 298 -12.07 -51.18 36.46
C ALA A 298 -11.37 -49.95 37.07
N GLN A 299 -10.58 -50.16 38.13
CA GLN A 299 -9.76 -49.12 38.75
C GLN A 299 -8.68 -48.61 37.80
N ALA A 300 -7.95 -49.51 37.12
CA ALA A 300 -6.94 -49.11 36.15
C ALA A 300 -7.55 -48.29 34.99
N SER A 301 -8.70 -48.72 34.46
CA SER A 301 -9.40 -47.99 33.40
C SER A 301 -9.88 -46.61 33.86
N TYR A 302 -10.39 -46.51 35.10
CA TYR A 302 -10.74 -45.21 35.70
C TYR A 302 -9.51 -44.31 35.83
N GLN A 303 -8.41 -44.81 36.40
CA GLN A 303 -7.16 -44.05 36.56
C GLN A 303 -6.60 -43.56 35.23
N GLU A 304 -6.60 -44.41 34.20
CA GLU A 304 -6.10 -44.08 32.86
C GLU A 304 -6.94 -42.97 32.23
N LYS A 305 -8.27 -43.13 32.19
CA LYS A 305 -9.19 -42.11 31.66
C LYS A 305 -9.08 -40.81 32.43
N GLN A 306 -9.03 -40.89 33.75
CA GLN A 306 -8.91 -39.73 34.62
C GLN A 306 -7.61 -38.97 34.38
N SER A 307 -6.48 -39.67 34.30
CA SER A 307 -5.17 -39.04 34.07
C SER A 307 -5.14 -38.35 32.72
N ARG A 308 -5.62 -39.03 31.66
CA ARG A 308 -5.69 -38.46 30.31
C ARG A 308 -6.56 -37.20 30.27
N TYR A 309 -7.80 -37.27 30.75
CA TYR A 309 -8.73 -36.15 30.66
C TYR A 309 -8.33 -34.97 31.56
N LEU A 310 -7.75 -35.21 32.74
CA LEU A 310 -7.24 -34.12 33.57
C LEU A 310 -5.96 -33.49 33.00
N GLU A 311 -5.11 -34.26 32.33
CA GLU A 311 -3.94 -33.74 31.61
C GLU A 311 -4.39 -32.85 30.44
N GLU A 312 -5.36 -33.32 29.64
CA GLU A 312 -5.98 -32.52 28.57
C GLU A 312 -6.60 -31.22 29.10
N ALA A 313 -7.34 -31.30 30.22
CA ALA A 313 -7.93 -30.12 30.86
C ALA A 313 -6.87 -29.12 31.36
N THR A 314 -5.76 -29.63 31.91
CA THR A 314 -4.63 -28.82 32.36
C THR A 314 -3.96 -28.12 31.18
N ALA A 315 -3.68 -28.86 30.10
CA ALA A 315 -3.07 -28.30 28.89
C ALA A 315 -3.97 -27.23 28.24
N ALA A 316 -5.28 -27.46 28.21
CA ALA A 316 -6.25 -26.50 27.70
C ALA A 316 -6.31 -25.22 28.55
N LEU A 317 -6.27 -25.33 29.90
CA LEU A 317 -6.19 -24.17 30.79
C LEU A 317 -4.87 -23.38 30.60
N GLU A 318 -3.74 -24.06 30.46
CA GLU A 318 -2.45 -23.41 30.18
C GLU A 318 -2.45 -22.69 28.82
N ARG A 319 -3.11 -23.25 27.81
CA ARG A 319 -3.30 -22.58 26.53
C ARG A 319 -4.17 -21.33 26.69
N ALA A 320 -5.29 -21.41 27.42
CA ALA A 320 -6.15 -20.26 27.71
C ALA A 320 -5.38 -19.15 28.45
N LYS A 321 -4.53 -19.51 29.43
CA LYS A 321 -3.63 -18.56 30.14
C LYS A 321 -2.65 -17.88 29.20
N THR A 322 -2.01 -18.65 28.33
CA THR A 322 -1.05 -18.13 27.34
C THR A 322 -1.72 -17.14 26.40
N LEU A 323 -2.89 -17.49 25.87
CA LEU A 323 -3.68 -16.61 24.99
C LEU A 323 -4.12 -15.34 25.74
N ASN A 324 -4.60 -15.46 26.98
CA ASN A 324 -4.98 -14.30 27.80
C ASN A 324 -3.79 -13.35 28.07
N ALA A 325 -2.58 -13.90 28.28
CA ALA A 325 -1.35 -13.11 28.42
C ALA A 325 -0.93 -12.43 27.11
N GLN A 326 -1.09 -13.11 25.96
CA GLN A 326 -0.85 -12.51 24.64
C GLN A 326 -1.82 -11.35 24.37
N MET A 327 -3.10 -11.52 24.70
CA MET A 327 -4.10 -10.44 24.58
C MET A 327 -3.73 -9.24 25.45
N LYS A 328 -3.32 -9.46 26.70
CA LYS A 328 -2.87 -8.39 27.59
C LYS A 328 -1.64 -7.66 27.05
N SER A 329 -0.64 -8.41 26.56
CA SER A 329 0.57 -7.83 25.94
C SER A 329 0.23 -7.00 24.70
N LEU A 330 -0.71 -7.46 23.88
CA LEU A 330 -1.18 -6.72 22.70
C LEU A 330 -1.85 -5.38 23.08
N LEU A 331 -2.66 -5.37 24.15
CA LEU A 331 -3.25 -4.14 24.68
C LEU A 331 -2.21 -3.17 25.25
N GLU A 332 -1.23 -3.68 26.01
CA GLU A 332 -0.14 -2.87 26.57
C GLU A 332 0.76 -2.29 25.48
N GLN A 333 1.13 -3.09 24.46
CA GLN A 333 1.87 -2.63 23.29
C GLN A 333 1.09 -1.56 22.55
N SER A 334 -0.21 -1.77 22.32
CA SER A 334 -1.07 -0.76 21.72
C SER A 334 -1.01 0.54 22.51
N ARG A 335 -1.17 0.52 23.84
CA ARG A 335 -1.18 1.72 24.71
C ARG A 335 0.16 2.46 24.72
N ASN A 336 1.27 1.73 24.65
CA ASN A 336 2.63 2.28 24.70
C ASN A 336 3.13 2.77 23.34
N SER A 337 2.63 2.20 22.24
CA SER A 337 2.71 2.85 20.94
C SER A 337 1.94 4.16 21.04
N GLY A 338 2.60 5.29 20.74
CA GLY A 338 1.95 6.60 20.70
C GLY A 338 0.74 6.62 19.76
N PRO A 339 0.00 7.73 19.64
CA PRO A 339 -0.94 7.87 18.54
C PRO A 339 -0.20 7.58 17.22
N ASP A 340 -0.71 6.63 16.41
CA ASP A 340 -0.11 6.24 15.11
C ASP A 340 0.26 7.51 14.32
N ASP A 341 1.44 7.55 13.68
CA ASP A 341 2.00 8.74 13.01
C ASP A 341 1.01 9.45 12.06
N ALA A 342 0.04 8.71 11.49
CA ALA A 342 -1.03 9.25 10.64
C ALA A 342 -1.96 10.25 11.35
N GLN A 343 -2.17 10.13 12.68
CA GLN A 343 -3.01 11.05 13.46
C GLN A 343 -2.33 12.41 13.68
N ASN A 344 -1.00 12.48 13.59
CA ASN A 344 -0.23 13.71 13.69
C ASN A 344 -0.15 14.44 12.34
N SER A 345 -0.03 13.72 11.22
CA SER A 345 0.16 14.33 9.90
C SER A 345 -0.91 15.36 9.56
N ALA A 346 -2.19 15.10 9.86
CA ALA A 346 -3.31 15.97 9.48
C ALA A 346 -3.55 17.17 10.42
N ARG A 347 -3.06 17.09 11.67
CA ARG A 347 -3.21 18.18 12.66
C ARG A 347 -2.40 19.40 12.27
N ASP A 348 -1.23 19.16 11.68
CA ASP A 348 -0.27 20.20 11.31
C ASP A 348 -0.54 20.77 9.90
N TRP A 349 -1.60 20.33 9.21
CA TRP A 349 -1.99 20.89 7.92
C TRP A 349 -2.44 22.34 8.06
N ASP A 350 -1.67 23.28 7.53
CA ASP A 350 -2.02 24.70 7.46
C ASP A 350 -3.01 24.95 6.30
N ILE A 351 -4.31 24.77 6.58
CA ILE A 351 -5.40 24.94 5.59
C ILE A 351 -6.37 26.02 6.12
N PRO A 352 -6.66 27.08 5.32
CA PRO A 352 -7.63 28.12 5.69
C PRO A 352 -9.07 27.58 5.83
N ASP A 353 -9.82 28.09 6.81
CA ASP A 353 -11.26 27.85 7.02
C ASP A 353 -11.66 26.37 7.20
N THR A 354 -11.15 25.74 8.26
CA THR A 354 -11.53 24.35 8.59
C THR A 354 -12.79 24.31 9.45
N SER A 355 -13.77 23.53 9.00
CA SER A 355 -14.96 23.14 9.75
C SER A 355 -14.60 22.43 11.08
N ALA A 356 -15.54 22.44 12.04
CA ALA A 356 -15.33 21.82 13.34
C ALA A 356 -14.96 20.33 13.21
N GLU A 357 -13.87 19.92 13.89
CA GLU A 357 -13.42 18.53 13.92
C GLU A 357 -14.47 17.59 14.52
N LEU A 358 -14.62 16.40 13.92
CA LEU A 358 -15.48 15.36 14.48
C LEU A 358 -14.83 14.81 15.76
N SER A 359 -15.58 14.81 16.86
CA SER A 359 -15.07 14.29 18.14
C SER A 359 -14.77 12.79 18.04
N ALA A 360 -13.57 12.42 18.50
CA ALA A 360 -13.13 11.03 18.64
C ALA A 360 -13.51 10.41 20.00
N ASP A 361 -14.18 11.17 20.89
CA ASP A 361 -14.46 10.74 22.27
C ASP A 361 -15.31 9.47 22.39
N PRO A 362 -16.35 9.23 21.54
CA PRO A 362 -17.09 7.98 21.58
C PRO A 362 -16.21 6.75 21.35
N ILE A 363 -15.22 6.87 20.47
CA ILE A 363 -14.32 5.78 20.10
C ILE A 363 -13.23 5.59 21.18
N LYS A 364 -12.73 6.67 21.77
CA LYS A 364 -11.77 6.61 22.89
C LYS A 364 -12.32 5.86 24.11
N LYS A 365 -13.61 6.05 24.44
CA LYS A 365 -14.26 5.35 25.56
C LYS A 365 -14.27 3.82 25.38
N LEU A 366 -14.25 3.33 24.15
CA LEU A 366 -14.16 1.89 23.88
C LEU A 366 -12.84 1.30 24.38
N ARG A 367 -11.76 2.09 24.35
CA ARG A 367 -10.46 1.66 24.87
C ARG A 367 -10.47 1.42 26.38
N GLU A 368 -11.26 2.19 27.10
CA GLU A 368 -11.45 2.01 28.55
C GLU A 368 -12.17 0.69 28.87
N GLN A 369 -12.91 0.14 27.89
CA GLN A 369 -13.63 -1.13 28.01
C GLN A 369 -12.82 -2.33 27.52
N GLU A 370 -11.71 -2.15 26.79
CA GLU A 370 -10.89 -3.25 26.25
C GLU A 370 -10.39 -4.22 27.34
N ASP A 371 -10.09 -3.72 28.54
CA ASP A 371 -9.64 -4.54 29.66
C ASP A 371 -10.73 -5.52 30.14
N SER A 372 -12.01 -5.28 29.84
CA SER A 372 -13.09 -6.21 30.17
C SER A 372 -13.01 -7.52 29.39
N LEU A 373 -12.21 -7.57 28.33
CA LEU A 373 -11.98 -8.79 27.54
C LEU A 373 -10.94 -9.71 28.17
N ILE A 374 -10.16 -9.22 29.15
CA ILE A 374 -9.06 -9.95 29.77
C ILE A 374 -9.54 -10.65 31.04
N LEU A 375 -9.25 -11.95 31.15
CA LEU A 375 -9.48 -12.68 32.39
C LEU A 375 -8.52 -12.19 33.47
N THR A 376 -9.07 -11.94 34.65
CA THR A 376 -8.32 -11.55 35.84
C THR A 376 -7.49 -12.71 36.38
N VAL A 377 -6.42 -12.39 37.12
CA VAL A 377 -5.60 -13.39 37.81
C VAL A 377 -6.44 -14.20 38.80
N SER A 378 -7.43 -13.59 39.45
CA SER A 378 -8.34 -14.30 40.36
C SER A 378 -9.22 -15.34 39.67
N GLU A 379 -9.73 -15.04 38.47
CA GLU A 379 -10.54 -15.99 37.69
C GLU A 379 -9.70 -17.19 37.26
N ILE A 380 -8.49 -16.93 36.75
CA ILE A 380 -7.53 -17.99 36.36
C ILE A 380 -7.18 -18.87 37.55
N ASN A 381 -6.80 -18.27 38.68
CA ASN A 381 -6.47 -19.02 39.89
C ASN A 381 -7.66 -19.84 40.41
N THR A 382 -8.89 -19.34 40.25
CA THR A 382 -10.10 -20.08 40.63
C THR A 382 -10.24 -21.35 39.80
N MET A 383 -10.03 -21.27 38.48
CA MET A 383 -10.08 -22.43 37.59
C MET A 383 -8.95 -23.45 37.90
N GLU A 384 -7.74 -22.98 38.16
CA GLU A 384 -6.60 -23.84 38.56
C GLU A 384 -6.87 -24.58 39.87
N ASN A 385 -7.41 -23.88 40.86
CA ASN A 385 -7.77 -24.46 42.15
C ASN A 385 -8.89 -25.50 42.00
N SER A 386 -9.90 -25.22 41.17
CA SER A 386 -11.00 -26.14 40.89
C SER A 386 -10.53 -27.42 40.19
N LEU A 387 -9.60 -27.30 39.22
CA LEU A 387 -8.99 -28.45 38.54
C LEU A 387 -8.14 -29.28 39.52
N SER A 388 -7.34 -28.63 40.36
CA SER A 388 -6.54 -29.27 41.40
C SER A 388 -7.41 -30.01 42.41
N ALA A 389 -8.53 -29.42 42.83
CA ALA A 389 -9.49 -30.03 43.74
C ALA A 389 -10.13 -31.30 43.12
N GLN A 390 -10.42 -31.28 41.82
CA GLN A 390 -10.92 -32.47 41.11
C GLN A 390 -9.87 -33.59 41.05
N LEU A 391 -8.61 -33.26 40.80
CA LEU A 391 -7.51 -34.23 40.84
C LEU A 391 -7.41 -34.89 42.22
N THR A 392 -7.40 -34.12 43.31
CA THR A 392 -7.37 -34.66 44.67
C THR A 392 -8.60 -35.53 44.97
N ALA A 393 -9.80 -35.09 44.58
CA ALA A 393 -11.03 -35.86 44.77
C ALA A 393 -10.98 -37.21 44.03
N SER A 394 -10.42 -37.23 42.83
CA SER A 394 -10.28 -38.45 42.04
C SER A 394 -9.30 -39.46 42.66
N GLN A 395 -8.21 -38.98 43.27
CA GLN A 395 -7.26 -39.82 44.01
C GLN A 395 -7.90 -40.44 45.27
N ALA A 396 -8.77 -39.69 45.96
CA ALA A 396 -9.51 -40.22 47.09
C ALA A 396 -10.45 -41.38 46.69
N VAL A 397 -11.08 -41.29 45.51
CA VAL A 397 -11.86 -42.40 44.92
C VAL A 397 -10.98 -43.62 44.67
N VAL A 398 -9.82 -43.43 44.02
CA VAL A 398 -8.87 -44.53 43.76
C VAL A 398 -8.53 -45.30 45.04
N GLN A 399 -8.16 -44.59 46.11
CA GLN A 399 -7.73 -45.21 47.36
C GLN A 399 -8.85 -46.05 48.00
N LYS A 400 -10.08 -45.54 47.99
CA LYS A 400 -11.23 -46.26 48.56
C LYS A 400 -11.59 -47.51 47.74
N VAL A 401 -11.60 -47.39 46.42
CA VAL A 401 -11.90 -48.50 45.51
C VAL A 401 -10.85 -49.61 45.59
N ALA A 402 -9.57 -49.25 45.74
CA ALA A 402 -8.47 -50.21 45.86
C ALA A 402 -8.58 -51.12 47.10
N LEU A 403 -9.14 -50.60 48.20
CA LEU A 403 -9.28 -51.34 49.46
C LEU A 403 -10.50 -52.26 49.48
N LEU A 404 -11.50 -51.99 48.62
CA LEU A 404 -12.78 -52.69 48.64
C LEU A 404 -12.65 -54.21 48.42
N PRO A 405 -11.87 -54.73 47.44
CA PRO A 405 -11.76 -56.17 47.24
C PRO A 405 -11.21 -56.92 48.46
N GLY A 406 -10.23 -56.33 49.15
CA GLY A 406 -9.65 -56.91 50.38
C GLY A 406 -10.67 -56.98 51.51
N SER A 407 -11.53 -55.97 51.65
CA SER A 407 -12.59 -55.94 52.67
C SER A 407 -13.68 -56.99 52.43
N LEU A 408 -13.89 -57.42 51.18
CA LEU A 408 -14.93 -58.37 50.78
C LEU A 408 -14.41 -59.81 50.61
N SER A 409 -13.09 -60.00 50.51
CA SER A 409 -12.48 -61.34 50.38
C SER A 409 -12.93 -62.35 51.44
N PRO A 410 -13.18 -61.98 52.72
CA PRO A 410 -13.67 -62.92 53.74
C PRO A 410 -15.05 -63.52 53.44
N ALA A 411 -15.84 -62.90 52.54
CA ALA A 411 -17.17 -63.38 52.15
C ALA A 411 -17.15 -64.75 51.46
N SER A 412 -15.97 -65.24 51.04
CA SER A 412 -15.77 -66.60 50.54
C SER A 412 -15.76 -67.67 51.66
N GLY A 413 -15.53 -67.26 52.91
CA GLY A 413 -15.54 -68.11 54.10
C GLY A 413 -16.81 -67.96 54.95
N LEU A 414 -16.81 -68.55 56.14
CA LEU A 414 -17.99 -68.60 57.03
C LEU A 414 -17.96 -67.58 58.18
N ASN A 415 -16.88 -66.81 58.32
CA ASN A 415 -16.65 -65.90 59.44
C ASN A 415 -16.46 -64.43 59.01
N ALA A 416 -17.08 -64.00 57.91
CA ALA A 416 -16.97 -62.61 57.45
C ALA A 416 -17.77 -61.66 58.36
N ASP A 417 -17.20 -60.50 58.65
CA ASP A 417 -17.91 -59.43 59.36
C ASP A 417 -18.77 -58.63 58.38
N VAL A 418 -20.07 -58.94 58.35
CA VAL A 418 -21.07 -58.27 57.50
C VAL A 418 -21.16 -56.77 57.78
N SER A 419 -20.96 -56.35 59.03
CA SER A 419 -21.03 -54.94 59.40
C SER A 419 -19.87 -54.16 58.77
N SER A 420 -18.67 -54.73 58.83
CA SER A 420 -17.47 -54.16 58.20
C SER A 420 -17.56 -54.15 56.67
N MET A 421 -18.09 -55.21 56.05
CA MET A 421 -18.32 -55.27 54.60
C MET A 421 -19.31 -54.20 54.14
N ASN A 422 -20.46 -54.10 54.82
CA ASN A 422 -21.48 -53.09 54.52
C ASN A 422 -20.91 -51.67 54.68
N ALA A 423 -20.17 -51.40 55.76
CA ALA A 423 -19.53 -50.10 55.96
C ALA A 423 -18.54 -49.77 54.84
N SER A 424 -17.73 -50.73 54.40
CA SER A 424 -16.75 -50.55 53.32
C SER A 424 -17.40 -50.27 51.97
N ILE A 425 -18.47 -51.00 51.63
CA ILE A 425 -19.25 -50.80 50.40
C ILE A 425 -19.91 -49.43 50.41
N LEU A 426 -20.61 -49.07 51.48
CA LEU A 426 -21.35 -47.81 51.58
C LEU A 426 -20.39 -46.62 51.53
N ASN A 427 -19.26 -46.68 52.24
CA ASN A 427 -18.25 -45.61 52.22
C ASN A 427 -17.61 -45.43 50.84
N THR A 428 -17.34 -46.53 50.13
CA THR A 428 -16.77 -46.48 48.78
C THR A 428 -17.78 -45.97 47.76
N SER A 429 -19.03 -46.48 47.82
CA SER A 429 -20.15 -46.04 46.99
C SER A 429 -20.44 -44.55 47.17
N GLU A 430 -20.47 -44.08 48.42
CA GLU A 430 -20.70 -42.67 48.74
C GLU A 430 -19.59 -41.78 48.16
N ALA A 431 -18.32 -42.20 48.27
CA ALA A 431 -17.21 -41.42 47.73
C ALA A 431 -17.26 -41.29 46.20
N VAL A 432 -17.56 -42.39 45.48
CA VAL A 432 -17.71 -42.36 44.02
C VAL A 432 -18.92 -41.53 43.60
N ASN A 433 -20.07 -41.71 44.28
CA ASN A 433 -21.28 -40.96 44.01
C ASN A 433 -21.11 -39.46 44.28
N ASN A 434 -20.41 -39.08 45.35
CA ASN A 434 -20.12 -37.67 45.65
C ASN A 434 -19.19 -37.05 44.60
N TYR A 435 -18.20 -37.81 44.11
CA TYR A 435 -17.36 -37.39 43.00
C TYR A 435 -18.19 -37.16 41.73
N LEU A 436 -19.06 -38.11 41.35
CA LEU A 436 -19.96 -37.99 40.19
C LEU A 436 -20.94 -36.80 40.32
N ARG A 437 -21.52 -36.56 41.49
CA ARG A 437 -22.41 -35.40 41.73
C ARG A 437 -21.69 -34.05 41.70
N SER A 438 -20.38 -34.05 41.92
CA SER A 438 -19.56 -32.84 41.89
C SER A 438 -19.02 -32.56 40.49
N TYR A 439 -18.58 -33.60 39.78
CA TYR A 439 -17.77 -33.48 38.56
C TYR A 439 -18.29 -34.25 37.34
N GLY A 440 -19.26 -35.15 37.48
CA GLY A 440 -19.86 -35.86 36.36
C GLY A 440 -20.64 -34.93 35.42
N ASN A 441 -21.33 -35.50 34.43
CA ASN A 441 -22.07 -34.73 33.43
C ASN A 441 -23.12 -33.77 34.02
N ALA A 442 -23.73 -34.14 35.16
CA ALA A 442 -24.64 -33.31 35.95
C ALA A 442 -23.99 -32.70 37.20
N GLY A 443 -22.66 -32.58 37.20
CA GLY A 443 -21.86 -32.14 38.34
C GLY A 443 -22.10 -30.67 38.71
N THR A 444 -22.41 -30.41 39.98
CA THR A 444 -22.76 -29.06 40.44
C THR A 444 -21.58 -28.07 40.42
N LEU A 445 -20.36 -28.53 40.71
CA LEU A 445 -19.18 -27.66 40.73
C LEU A 445 -18.75 -27.25 39.32
N ILE A 446 -18.73 -28.20 38.37
CA ILE A 446 -18.41 -27.89 36.97
C ILE A 446 -19.51 -27.02 36.35
N ALA A 447 -20.79 -27.26 36.68
CA ALA A 447 -21.88 -26.41 36.20
C ALA A 447 -21.75 -24.97 36.71
N SER A 448 -21.36 -24.77 37.97
CA SER A 448 -21.13 -23.44 38.54
C SER A 448 -19.99 -22.70 37.83
N GLU A 449 -18.88 -23.38 37.56
CA GLU A 449 -17.72 -22.79 36.87
C GLU A 449 -18.03 -22.50 35.40
N SER A 450 -18.75 -23.39 34.73
CA SER A 450 -19.28 -23.16 33.37
C SER A 450 -20.17 -21.93 33.34
N ALA A 451 -21.04 -21.72 34.33
CA ALA A 451 -21.89 -20.53 34.40
C ALA A 451 -21.10 -19.24 34.63
N GLN A 452 -19.99 -19.29 35.37
CA GLN A 452 -19.09 -18.14 35.54
C GLN A 452 -18.42 -17.76 34.21
N ILE A 453 -17.91 -18.74 33.47
CA ILE A 453 -17.31 -18.51 32.14
C ILE A 453 -18.36 -17.95 31.18
N GLU A 454 -19.58 -18.50 31.16
CA GLU A 454 -20.67 -18.01 30.30
C GLU A 454 -21.11 -16.58 30.65
N ALA A 455 -21.00 -16.15 31.91
CA ALA A 455 -21.29 -14.76 32.28
C ALA A 455 -20.35 -13.76 31.57
N HIS A 456 -19.08 -14.13 31.33
CA HIS A 456 -18.16 -13.32 30.53
C HIS A 456 -18.51 -13.30 29.03
N ARG A 457 -19.25 -14.31 28.55
CA ARG A 457 -19.63 -14.50 27.13
C ARG A 457 -20.98 -13.92 26.76
N THR A 458 -21.60 -13.10 27.63
CA THR A 458 -22.98 -12.59 27.48
C THR A 458 -23.31 -12.06 26.07
N TYR A 459 -22.33 -11.49 25.36
CA TYR A 459 -22.51 -10.89 24.04
C TYR A 459 -21.93 -11.70 22.87
N ASP A 460 -21.32 -12.85 23.11
CA ASP A 460 -20.58 -13.59 22.07
C ASP A 460 -21.50 -14.18 21.01
N ASN A 461 -22.67 -14.69 21.40
CA ASN A 461 -23.65 -15.19 20.44
C ASN A 461 -24.15 -14.07 19.51
N GLN A 462 -24.45 -12.90 20.09
CA GLN A 462 -24.86 -11.73 19.32
C GLN A 462 -23.71 -11.24 18.41
N ARG A 463 -22.48 -11.20 18.92
CA ARG A 463 -21.29 -10.81 18.16
C ARG A 463 -21.10 -11.74 16.96
N LYS A 464 -21.09 -13.06 17.16
CA LYS A 464 -20.92 -14.06 16.10
C LYS A 464 -22.00 -13.96 15.02
N GLN A 465 -23.25 -13.65 15.40
CA GLN A 465 -24.33 -13.41 14.43
C GLN A 465 -24.04 -12.17 13.57
N VAL A 466 -23.63 -11.06 14.19
CA VAL A 466 -23.29 -9.80 13.49
C VAL A 466 -22.07 -9.99 12.59
N GLU A 467 -21.05 -10.71 13.04
CA GLU A 467 -19.87 -11.07 12.24
C GLU A 467 -20.24 -11.88 11.00
N GLN A 468 -21.15 -12.86 11.16
CA GLN A 468 -21.62 -13.68 10.04
C GLN A 468 -22.40 -12.84 9.02
N GLU A 469 -23.23 -11.91 9.48
CA GLU A 469 -23.94 -10.97 8.62
C GLU A 469 -22.98 -10.05 7.87
N ALA A 470 -22.00 -9.47 8.57
CA ALA A 470 -20.96 -8.62 7.97
C ALA A 470 -20.16 -9.39 6.91
N LYS A 471 -19.81 -10.65 7.19
CA LYS A 471 -19.12 -11.54 6.24
C LYS A 471 -19.97 -11.83 5.00
N GLY A 472 -21.27 -12.07 5.18
CA GLY A 472 -22.21 -12.25 4.07
C GLY A 472 -22.25 -11.04 3.16
N LYS A 473 -22.43 -9.84 3.74
CA LYS A 473 -22.48 -8.57 3.00
C LYS A 473 -21.16 -8.23 2.31
N LEU A 474 -20.02 -8.48 2.97
CA LEU A 474 -18.72 -8.25 2.36
C LEU A 474 -18.49 -9.20 1.18
N SER A 475 -18.92 -10.46 1.28
CA SER A 475 -18.87 -11.43 0.18
C SER A 475 -19.75 -11.00 -1.00
N GLU A 476 -20.94 -10.45 -0.77
CA GLU A 476 -21.77 -9.86 -1.82
C GLU A 476 -21.04 -8.71 -2.54
N ALA A 477 -20.38 -7.82 -1.80
CA ALA A 477 -19.58 -6.73 -2.38
C ALA A 477 -18.38 -7.25 -3.20
N MET A 478 -17.67 -8.27 -2.69
CA MET A 478 -16.54 -8.89 -3.39
C MET A 478 -16.97 -9.59 -4.69
N LYS A 479 -18.14 -10.23 -4.71
CA LYS A 479 -18.68 -10.84 -5.95
C LYS A 479 -18.93 -9.81 -7.05
N LEU A 480 -19.39 -8.62 -6.70
CA LEU A 480 -19.56 -7.54 -7.67
C LEU A 480 -18.20 -7.07 -8.23
N LEU A 481 -17.18 -6.98 -7.38
CA LEU A 481 -15.81 -6.68 -7.82
C LEU A 481 -15.27 -7.76 -8.78
N ASP A 482 -15.51 -9.03 -8.48
CA ASP A 482 -15.12 -10.14 -9.35
C ASP A 482 -15.89 -10.13 -10.68
N GLN A 483 -17.17 -9.73 -10.67
CA GLN A 483 -17.94 -9.50 -11.90
C GLN A 483 -17.34 -8.39 -12.76
N ILE A 484 -16.90 -7.28 -12.16
CA ILE A 484 -16.22 -6.20 -12.88
C ILE A 484 -14.93 -6.74 -13.53
N ARG A 485 -14.11 -7.50 -12.77
CA ARG A 485 -12.88 -8.12 -13.30
C ARG A 485 -13.16 -9.06 -14.48
N GLY A 486 -14.26 -9.81 -14.42
CA GLY A 486 -14.69 -10.72 -15.48
C GLY A 486 -15.11 -10.04 -16.79
N LEU A 487 -15.40 -8.74 -16.80
CA LEU A 487 -15.77 -8.01 -18.02
C LEU A 487 -14.66 -8.02 -19.08
N GLY A 488 -13.40 -8.10 -18.66
CA GLY A 488 -12.23 -8.08 -19.54
C GLY A 488 -12.19 -9.23 -20.55
N GLU A 489 -12.83 -10.37 -20.24
CA GLU A 489 -12.87 -11.55 -21.12
C GLU A 489 -13.63 -11.30 -22.44
N SER A 490 -14.47 -10.27 -22.49
CA SER A 490 -15.31 -9.92 -23.64
C SER A 490 -14.76 -8.79 -24.54
N ALA A 491 -13.60 -8.23 -24.19
CA ALA A 491 -13.08 -6.95 -24.72
C ALA A 491 -12.03 -7.12 -25.83
N GLY A 492 -12.33 -7.92 -26.87
CA GLY A 492 -11.34 -8.34 -27.88
C GLY A 492 -10.62 -7.22 -28.64
N GLU A 493 -11.31 -6.12 -28.99
CA GLU A 493 -10.68 -4.98 -29.68
C GLU A 493 -9.89 -4.07 -28.72
N ALA A 494 -10.43 -3.78 -27.54
CA ALA A 494 -9.74 -3.01 -26.50
C ALA A 494 -8.41 -3.69 -26.12
N MET A 495 -8.37 -5.02 -26.05
CA MET A 495 -7.15 -5.78 -25.74
C MET A 495 -6.00 -5.49 -26.72
N LYS A 496 -6.29 -5.31 -28.01
CA LYS A 496 -5.25 -4.97 -29.00
C LYS A 496 -4.65 -3.59 -28.72
N ARG A 497 -5.48 -2.61 -28.34
CA ARG A 497 -5.00 -1.27 -27.99
C ARG A 497 -4.17 -1.29 -26.70
N TYR A 498 -4.55 -2.08 -25.70
CA TYR A 498 -3.72 -2.29 -24.50
C TYR A 498 -2.36 -2.92 -24.82
N GLN A 499 -2.27 -3.83 -25.80
CA GLN A 499 -0.99 -4.37 -26.27
C GLN A 499 -0.13 -3.29 -26.95
N THR A 500 -0.74 -2.43 -27.78
CA THR A 500 -0.06 -1.27 -28.36
C THR A 500 0.43 -0.30 -27.29
N LEU A 501 -0.41 -0.01 -26.31
CA LEU A 501 -0.08 0.85 -25.17
C LEU A 501 1.07 0.28 -24.34
N HIS A 502 1.09 -1.04 -24.11
CA HIS A 502 2.20 -1.73 -23.44
C HIS A 502 3.51 -1.59 -24.21
N LYS A 503 3.46 -1.71 -25.54
CA LYS A 503 4.64 -1.49 -26.38
C LYS A 503 5.16 -0.07 -26.23
N TYR A 504 4.30 0.94 -26.36
CA TYR A 504 4.71 2.34 -26.20
C TYR A 504 5.27 2.63 -24.80
N PHE A 505 4.67 2.08 -23.76
CA PHE A 505 5.21 2.16 -22.41
C PHE A 505 6.63 1.60 -22.32
N ASN A 506 6.88 0.40 -22.87
CA ASN A 506 8.20 -0.22 -22.87
C ASN A 506 9.22 0.58 -23.71
N ASP A 507 8.80 1.13 -24.85
CA ASP A 507 9.64 2.02 -25.67
C ASP A 507 10.07 3.25 -24.86
N ASN A 508 9.14 3.90 -24.16
CA ASN A 508 9.42 5.08 -23.33
C ASN A 508 10.38 4.77 -22.17
N ILE A 509 10.23 3.61 -21.52
CA ILE A 509 11.13 3.14 -20.47
C ILE A 509 12.54 2.90 -21.04
N ALA A 510 12.63 2.22 -22.18
CA ALA A 510 13.90 1.95 -22.85
C ALA A 510 14.62 3.25 -23.27
N PHE A 511 13.87 4.26 -23.70
CA PHE A 511 14.40 5.58 -24.03
C PHE A 511 15.00 6.30 -22.80
N ASN A 512 14.47 6.06 -21.60
CA ASN A 512 14.79 6.81 -20.37
C ASN A 512 15.52 6.01 -19.27
N THR A 513 16.13 4.86 -19.57
CA THR A 513 16.49 3.85 -18.55
C THR A 513 17.27 4.32 -17.30
N GLY A 514 16.59 4.17 -16.15
CA GLY A 514 17.00 3.89 -14.76
C GLY A 514 15.74 3.37 -14.02
N MET A 515 15.80 2.19 -13.38
CA MET A 515 14.63 1.29 -13.14
C MET A 515 13.62 1.69 -12.03
N ASP A 516 12.34 1.32 -12.23
CA ASP A 516 11.46 0.72 -11.20
C ASP A 516 10.33 -0.12 -11.83
N GLN A 517 9.93 -1.23 -11.16
CA GLN A 517 8.89 -2.18 -11.60
C GLN A 517 7.51 -1.88 -10.98
N PRO A 518 6.39 -2.18 -11.67
CA PRO A 518 5.05 -1.99 -11.13
C PRO A 518 4.69 -3.06 -10.08
N THR A 519 3.93 -2.64 -9.06
CA THR A 519 3.42 -3.46 -7.97
C THR A 519 2.17 -4.25 -8.40
N GLU A 520 2.13 -5.55 -8.11
CA GLU A 520 0.96 -6.40 -8.37
C GLU A 520 -0.17 -6.15 -7.37
N PRO A 521 -1.45 -6.32 -7.77
CA PRO A 521 -2.59 -6.13 -6.89
C PRO A 521 -2.65 -7.27 -5.87
N GLY A 522 -2.62 -6.90 -4.58
CA GLY A 522 -2.83 -7.82 -3.48
C GLY A 522 -4.20 -8.50 -3.54
N THR A 523 -4.23 -9.78 -3.20
CA THR A 523 -5.46 -10.55 -3.01
C THR A 523 -6.24 -9.98 -1.83
N ALA A 524 -7.55 -9.75 -2.01
CA ALA A 524 -8.42 -9.29 -0.95
C ALA A 524 -8.78 -10.46 -0.01
N ASP A 525 -8.56 -10.27 1.29
CA ASP A 525 -8.95 -11.24 2.34
C ASP A 525 -10.46 -11.17 2.60
N GLN A 526 -11.10 -12.33 2.78
CA GLN A 526 -12.55 -12.47 2.99
C GLN A 526 -12.96 -12.31 4.46
N ASN A 527 -12.01 -12.14 5.38
CA ASN A 527 -12.27 -11.87 6.80
C ASN A 527 -12.65 -10.38 7.02
N PRO A 528 -13.85 -10.05 7.56
CA PRO A 528 -14.26 -8.67 7.83
C PRO A 528 -13.28 -7.88 8.70
N TYR A 529 -12.62 -8.52 9.67
CA TYR A 529 -11.63 -7.87 10.54
C TYR A 529 -10.36 -7.50 9.79
N ALA A 530 -9.89 -8.40 8.92
CA ALA A 530 -8.72 -8.17 8.08
C ALA A 530 -9.02 -7.10 7.00
N ALA A 531 -10.19 -7.18 6.36
CA ALA A 531 -10.64 -6.20 5.38
C ALA A 531 -10.83 -4.80 5.99
N GLY A 532 -11.44 -4.71 7.17
CA GLY A 532 -11.57 -3.46 7.93
C GLY A 532 -10.21 -2.88 8.31
N SER A 533 -9.32 -3.71 8.88
CA SER A 533 -7.96 -3.29 9.25
C SER A 533 -7.13 -2.84 8.03
N ALA A 534 -7.18 -3.58 6.93
CA ALA A 534 -6.48 -3.22 5.69
C ALA A 534 -7.01 -1.91 5.10
N SER A 535 -8.33 -1.69 5.18
CA SER A 535 -8.96 -0.43 4.75
C SER A 535 -8.51 0.76 5.61
N MET A 536 -8.38 0.57 6.92
CA MET A 536 -7.84 1.59 7.83
C MET A 536 -6.38 1.92 7.52
N VAL A 537 -5.54 0.92 7.22
CA VAL A 537 -4.15 1.13 6.79
C VAL A 537 -4.09 1.97 5.51
N LYS A 538 -4.97 1.73 4.54
CA LYS A 538 -5.06 2.55 3.32
C LYS A 538 -5.38 4.02 3.65
N VAL A 539 -6.33 4.26 4.55
CA VAL A 539 -6.65 5.64 4.97
C VAL A 539 -5.49 6.29 5.71
N ASP A 540 -4.80 5.59 6.61
CA ASP A 540 -3.62 6.12 7.30
C ASP A 540 -2.52 6.52 6.29
N SER A 541 -2.27 5.66 5.30
CA SER A 541 -1.30 5.96 4.22
C SER A 541 -1.73 7.15 3.37
N LEU A 542 -3.04 7.35 3.17
CA LEU A 542 -3.57 8.50 2.45
C LEU A 542 -3.33 9.80 3.24
N TYR A 543 -3.58 9.82 4.55
CA TYR A 543 -3.27 10.97 5.41
C TYR A 543 -1.76 11.29 5.42
N ALA A 544 -0.90 10.27 5.49
CA ALA A 544 0.55 10.46 5.40
C ALA A 544 0.97 11.02 4.03
N ALA A 545 0.41 10.51 2.92
CA ALA A 545 0.71 10.99 1.58
C ALA A 545 0.28 12.45 1.37
N MET A 546 -0.92 12.82 1.87
CA MET A 546 -1.38 14.21 1.87
C MET A 546 -0.48 15.13 2.70
N GLY A 547 -0.02 14.68 3.87
CA GLY A 547 0.95 15.41 4.70
C GLY A 547 2.27 15.68 3.97
N ASN A 548 2.86 14.66 3.35
CA ASN A 548 4.10 14.80 2.59
C ASN A 548 3.98 15.79 1.41
N VAL A 549 2.81 15.82 0.75
CA VAL A 549 2.53 16.79 -0.32
C VAL A 549 2.47 18.21 0.23
N LEU A 550 1.79 18.43 1.35
CA LEU A 550 1.66 19.74 1.99
C LEU A 550 2.99 20.23 2.59
N GLU A 551 3.86 19.33 3.05
CA GLU A 551 5.19 19.63 3.59
C GLU A 551 6.24 19.98 2.53
N GLY A 552 6.01 19.65 1.24
CA GLY A 552 6.90 20.09 0.16
C GLY A 552 7.03 19.19 -1.06
N ALA A 553 6.33 18.05 -1.16
CA ALA A 553 6.39 17.17 -2.34
C ALA A 553 5.58 17.73 -3.55
N ARG A 554 5.99 18.91 -4.04
CA ARG A 554 5.33 19.65 -5.13
C ARG A 554 5.26 18.89 -6.44
N ASP A 555 6.33 18.19 -6.82
CA ASP A 555 6.40 17.47 -8.10
C ASP A 555 5.35 16.36 -8.19
N ARG A 556 5.11 15.65 -7.09
CA ARG A 556 4.09 14.60 -6.97
C ARG A 556 2.69 15.16 -7.11
N LEU A 557 2.44 16.29 -6.45
CA LEU A 557 1.18 17.02 -6.55
C LEU A 557 0.93 17.51 -7.99
N PHE A 558 1.94 18.09 -8.62
CA PHE A 558 1.83 18.62 -9.98
C PHE A 558 1.54 17.51 -10.99
N GLN A 559 2.22 16.36 -10.88
CA GLN A 559 1.92 15.20 -11.73
C GLN A 559 0.50 14.67 -11.51
N THR A 560 0.05 14.63 -10.26
CA THR A 560 -1.31 14.18 -9.91
C THR A 560 -2.38 15.08 -10.52
N GLU A 561 -2.28 16.39 -10.29
CA GLU A 561 -3.26 17.35 -10.79
C GLU A 561 -3.21 17.49 -12.30
N TYR A 562 -2.02 17.43 -12.92
CA TYR A 562 -1.90 17.37 -14.37
C TYR A 562 -2.58 16.13 -14.95
N SER A 563 -2.37 14.96 -14.33
CA SER A 563 -3.00 13.71 -14.78
C SER A 563 -4.53 13.82 -14.68
N ALA A 564 -5.04 14.30 -13.54
CA ALA A 564 -6.48 14.44 -13.32
C ALA A 564 -7.15 15.52 -14.18
N LEU A 565 -6.39 16.52 -14.64
CA LEU A 565 -6.88 17.59 -15.50
C LEU A 565 -6.96 17.16 -16.98
N TYR A 566 -5.93 16.49 -17.49
CA TYR A 566 -5.79 16.23 -18.93
C TYR A 566 -6.19 14.82 -19.38
N PHE A 567 -6.26 13.85 -18.45
CA PHE A 567 -6.61 12.47 -18.80
C PHE A 567 -8.01 12.14 -18.24
N PRO A 568 -8.98 11.79 -19.11
CA PRO A 568 -10.33 11.49 -18.69
C PRO A 568 -10.39 10.21 -17.85
N PRO A 569 -11.13 10.23 -16.72
CA PRO A 569 -11.42 9.01 -15.96
C PRO A 569 -12.57 8.23 -16.61
N PHE A 570 -12.72 6.98 -16.19
CA PHE A 570 -13.88 6.18 -16.53
C PHE A 570 -15.19 6.79 -16.05
N ASP A 571 -16.22 6.70 -16.89
CA ASP A 571 -17.58 7.07 -16.51
C ASP A 571 -18.17 5.98 -15.60
N ILE A 572 -18.04 6.18 -14.29
CA ILE A 572 -18.52 5.24 -13.27
C ILE A 572 -20.02 4.91 -13.40
N SER A 573 -20.81 5.77 -14.06
CA SER A 573 -22.24 5.53 -14.26
C SER A 573 -22.56 4.35 -15.17
N GLN A 574 -21.61 3.95 -16.00
CA GLN A 574 -21.71 2.74 -16.82
C GLN A 574 -21.79 1.46 -15.97
N LEU A 575 -21.34 1.50 -14.70
CA LEU A 575 -21.47 0.38 -13.76
C LEU A 575 -22.81 0.33 -13.03
N ALA A 576 -23.71 1.31 -13.19
CA ALA A 576 -24.96 1.38 -12.43
C ALA A 576 -25.84 0.12 -12.61
N GLY A 577 -25.94 -0.40 -13.84
CA GLY A 577 -26.72 -1.60 -14.15
C GLY A 577 -26.11 -2.90 -13.62
N LEU A 578 -24.79 -2.96 -13.48
CA LEU A 578 -24.09 -4.09 -12.84
C LEU A 578 -24.24 -4.02 -11.32
N ALA A 579 -24.05 -2.82 -10.75
CA ALA A 579 -24.17 -2.59 -9.32
C ALA A 579 -25.61 -2.84 -8.82
N SER A 580 -26.64 -2.60 -9.65
CA SER A 580 -28.04 -2.91 -9.33
C SER A 580 -28.47 -4.36 -9.64
N GLY A 581 -27.58 -5.23 -10.14
CA GLY A 581 -27.86 -6.65 -10.40
C GLY A 581 -28.62 -6.97 -11.70
N SER A 582 -28.71 -6.05 -12.67
CA SER A 582 -29.34 -6.29 -13.97
C SER A 582 -28.32 -6.73 -15.03
N VAL A 583 -28.11 -8.05 -15.13
CA VAL A 583 -26.92 -8.66 -15.78
C VAL A 583 -26.98 -8.71 -17.32
N ASN A 584 -28.15 -8.66 -17.96
CA ASN A 584 -28.27 -9.09 -19.37
C ASN A 584 -28.22 -8.00 -20.46
N GLU A 585 -28.44 -6.71 -20.15
CA GLU A 585 -28.37 -5.63 -21.16
C GLU A 585 -27.15 -4.70 -21.00
N GLY A 586 -26.53 -4.64 -19.81
CA GLY A 586 -25.37 -3.78 -19.54
C GLY A 586 -24.06 -4.29 -20.16
N ALA A 587 -23.83 -5.60 -20.13
CA ALA A 587 -22.53 -6.20 -20.46
C ALA A 587 -22.03 -5.89 -21.90
N ARG A 588 -22.94 -5.75 -22.88
CA ARG A 588 -22.58 -5.44 -24.27
C ARG A 588 -22.19 -3.97 -24.50
N ARG A 589 -22.81 -3.03 -23.77
CA ARG A 589 -22.45 -1.60 -23.81
C ARG A 589 -21.16 -1.31 -23.04
N LEU A 590 -20.89 -2.11 -22.01
CA LEU A 590 -19.67 -2.02 -21.20
C LEU A 590 -18.42 -2.45 -21.97
N ALA A 591 -18.50 -3.44 -22.87
CA ALA A 591 -17.32 -3.91 -23.63
C ALA A 591 -16.66 -2.80 -24.48
N ASP A 592 -17.46 -1.91 -25.09
CA ASP A 592 -16.97 -0.76 -25.86
C ASP A 592 -16.39 0.35 -24.96
N GLN A 593 -16.75 0.36 -23.67
CA GLN A 593 -16.27 1.30 -22.65
C GLN A 593 -15.02 0.80 -21.91
N LEU A 594 -14.53 -0.41 -22.23
CA LEU A 594 -13.27 -0.94 -21.69
C LEU A 594 -12.05 -0.51 -22.51
N ASP A 595 -12.22 0.36 -23.49
CA ASP A 595 -11.13 0.94 -24.26
C ASP A 595 -10.20 1.77 -23.36
N PRO A 596 -8.86 1.74 -23.55
CA PRO A 596 -7.96 2.55 -22.74
C PRO A 596 -8.26 4.06 -22.78
N ASN A 597 -8.81 4.57 -23.89
CA ASN A 597 -9.21 5.97 -24.03
C ASN A 597 -10.38 6.38 -23.12
N ALA A 598 -11.17 5.41 -22.65
CA ALA A 598 -12.29 5.65 -21.74
C ALA A 598 -11.90 5.51 -20.27
N GLN A 599 -10.64 5.20 -19.94
CA GLN A 599 -10.15 4.96 -18.58
C GLN A 599 -8.68 5.37 -18.42
N GLU A 600 -8.30 6.50 -19.02
CA GLU A 600 -6.92 6.96 -19.12
C GLU A 600 -6.32 7.23 -17.74
N LEU A 601 -7.09 7.85 -16.84
CA LEU A 601 -6.63 8.17 -15.49
C LEU A 601 -6.39 6.90 -14.64
N GLU A 602 -7.25 5.90 -14.76
CA GLU A 602 -7.10 4.60 -14.09
C GLU A 602 -5.90 3.82 -14.63
N TYR A 603 -5.62 3.90 -15.94
CA TYR A 603 -4.41 3.32 -16.50
C TYR A 603 -3.14 4.02 -16.00
N ILE A 604 -3.12 5.36 -15.92
CA ILE A 604 -1.98 6.09 -15.34
C ILE A 604 -1.75 5.65 -13.89
N LEU A 605 -2.83 5.51 -13.12
CA LEU A 605 -2.79 5.11 -11.72
C LEU A 605 -2.30 3.66 -11.53
N TYR A 606 -2.96 2.68 -12.16
CA TYR A 606 -2.72 1.25 -11.89
C TYR A 606 -1.83 0.57 -12.94
N GLY A 607 -1.99 0.91 -14.22
CA GLY A 607 -1.15 0.41 -15.32
C GLY A 607 -1.38 -1.04 -15.71
N PHE A 608 -2.56 -1.59 -15.41
CA PHE A 608 -2.93 -2.93 -15.89
C PHE A 608 -3.22 -2.91 -17.38
N TYR A 609 -2.73 -3.94 -18.07
CA TYR A 609 -3.00 -4.17 -19.50
C TYR A 609 -4.22 -5.07 -19.75
N ASN A 610 -4.99 -5.34 -18.70
CA ASN A 610 -6.30 -5.97 -18.78
C ASN A 610 -7.38 -4.86 -18.82
N PRO A 611 -8.27 -4.85 -19.83
CA PRO A 611 -9.31 -3.83 -20.00
C PRO A 611 -10.21 -3.59 -18.78
N ALA A 612 -10.46 -4.58 -17.93
CA ALA A 612 -11.26 -4.41 -16.71
C ALA A 612 -10.44 -4.24 -15.42
N GLY A 613 -9.12 -4.47 -15.50
CA GLY A 613 -8.24 -4.49 -14.32
C GLY A 613 -8.12 -3.14 -13.62
N ASN A 614 -7.98 -2.05 -14.39
CA ASN A 614 -7.82 -0.70 -13.83
C ASN A 614 -9.11 -0.21 -13.16
N ILE A 615 -10.26 -0.43 -13.80
CA ILE A 615 -11.59 -0.09 -13.22
C ILE A 615 -11.84 -0.90 -11.95
N ALA A 616 -11.55 -2.20 -11.94
CA ALA A 616 -11.71 -3.03 -10.75
C ALA A 616 -10.81 -2.56 -9.60
N ALA A 617 -9.57 -2.17 -9.89
CA ALA A 617 -8.66 -1.64 -8.88
C ALA A 617 -9.18 -0.31 -8.29
N ALA A 618 -9.59 0.63 -9.15
CA ALA A 618 -10.23 1.88 -8.73
C ALA A 618 -11.45 1.61 -7.83
N TYR A 619 -12.38 0.79 -8.31
CA TYR A 619 -13.60 0.44 -7.57
C TYR A 619 -13.29 -0.17 -6.21
N GLY A 620 -12.33 -1.10 -6.14
CA GLY A 620 -11.91 -1.76 -4.90
C GLY A 620 -11.23 -0.80 -3.91
N GLU A 621 -10.44 0.16 -4.39
CA GLU A 621 -9.82 1.17 -3.52
C GLU A 621 -10.83 2.19 -2.98
N ILE A 622 -11.78 2.64 -3.81
CA ILE A 622 -12.88 3.49 -3.33
C ILE A 622 -13.69 2.75 -2.27
N PHE A 623 -14.08 1.50 -2.54
CA PHE A 623 -14.81 0.68 -1.59
C PHE A 623 -14.06 0.55 -0.24
N ALA A 624 -12.74 0.34 -0.26
CA ALA A 624 -11.94 0.27 0.95
C ALA A 624 -11.95 1.59 1.74
N VAL A 625 -11.77 2.74 1.08
CA VAL A 625 -11.86 4.06 1.75
C VAL A 625 -13.26 4.29 2.33
N ARG A 626 -14.32 3.94 1.58
CA ARG A 626 -15.71 4.04 2.07
C ARG A 626 -15.94 3.13 3.27
N LEU A 627 -15.46 1.89 3.21
CA LEU A 627 -15.57 0.94 4.32
C LEU A 627 -14.89 1.49 5.58
N ALA A 628 -13.70 2.08 5.46
CA ALA A 628 -13.01 2.69 6.60
C ALA A 628 -13.80 3.86 7.21
N ILE A 629 -14.24 4.82 6.38
CA ILE A 629 -15.01 5.98 6.85
C ILE A 629 -16.33 5.56 7.49
N ARG A 630 -17.05 4.62 6.85
CA ARG A 630 -18.32 4.13 7.37
C ARG A 630 -18.15 3.25 8.60
N THR A 631 -17.05 2.53 8.75
CA THR A 631 -16.74 1.80 10.00
C THR A 631 -16.46 2.76 11.15
N MET A 632 -15.77 3.88 10.91
CA MET A 632 -15.59 4.96 11.89
C MET A 632 -16.94 5.55 12.34
N GLU A 633 -17.86 5.80 11.39
CA GLU A 633 -19.23 6.18 11.74
C GLU A 633 -19.93 5.09 12.54
N GLY A 634 -19.76 3.82 12.15
CA GLY A 634 -20.31 2.66 12.84
C GLY A 634 -19.90 2.60 14.31
N PHE A 635 -18.65 2.91 14.64
CA PHE A 635 -18.23 3.02 16.04
C PHE A 635 -19.01 4.09 16.80
N THR A 636 -19.26 5.24 16.18
CA THR A 636 -20.02 6.33 16.79
C THR A 636 -21.50 5.95 16.96
N GLU A 637 -22.11 5.33 15.95
CA GLU A 637 -23.53 4.91 15.97
C GLU A 637 -23.77 3.72 16.91
N ARG A 638 -22.76 2.88 17.15
CA ARG A 638 -22.85 1.65 17.95
C ARG A 638 -22.14 1.75 19.30
N ALA A 639 -21.62 2.92 19.68
CA ALA A 639 -20.94 3.16 20.96
C ALA A 639 -21.77 2.83 22.21
N GLY A 640 -23.10 2.73 22.08
CA GLY A 640 -24.00 2.38 23.18
C GLY A 640 -24.04 0.89 23.56
N LEU A 641 -23.38 0.01 22.80
CA LEU A 641 -23.27 -1.41 23.17
C LEU A 641 -22.23 -1.60 24.29
N ALA A 642 -22.32 -2.71 25.03
CA ALA A 642 -21.54 -2.90 26.25
C ALA A 642 -20.24 -3.72 26.10
N ASN A 643 -19.97 -4.31 24.93
CA ASN A 643 -18.80 -5.17 24.69
C ASN A 643 -17.98 -4.65 23.49
N PRO A 644 -16.65 -4.44 23.63
CA PRO A 644 -15.81 -3.89 22.56
C PRO A 644 -15.80 -4.70 21.26
N LEU A 645 -15.75 -6.02 21.34
CA LEU A 645 -15.74 -6.89 20.15
C LEU A 645 -17.11 -6.88 19.44
N LEU A 646 -18.20 -6.83 20.19
CA LEU A 646 -19.54 -6.64 19.62
C LEU A 646 -19.67 -5.27 18.94
N ILE A 647 -19.12 -4.22 19.53
CA ILE A 647 -19.12 -2.87 18.95
C ILE A 647 -18.35 -2.87 17.63
N LEU A 648 -17.17 -3.47 17.59
CA LEU A 648 -16.39 -3.61 16.35
C LEU A 648 -17.17 -4.40 15.29
N ALA A 649 -17.75 -5.56 15.64
CA ALA A 649 -18.54 -6.35 14.70
C ALA A 649 -19.71 -5.53 14.13
N ALA A 650 -20.43 -4.80 14.98
CA ALA A 650 -21.56 -3.95 14.57
C ALA A 650 -21.11 -2.73 13.75
N ALA A 651 -19.96 -2.15 14.06
CA ALA A 651 -19.35 -1.06 13.31
C ALA A 651 -18.90 -1.52 11.91
N LEU A 652 -18.31 -2.71 11.80
CA LEU A 652 -17.93 -3.32 10.52
C LEU A 652 -19.15 -3.66 9.69
N LEU A 653 -20.21 -4.23 10.28
CA LEU A 653 -21.46 -4.49 9.58
C LEU A 653 -22.04 -3.18 9.00
N TYR A 654 -22.16 -2.15 9.84
CA TYR A 654 -22.60 -0.82 9.40
C TYR A 654 -21.69 -0.27 8.30
N GLY A 655 -20.38 -0.42 8.46
CA GLY A 655 -19.35 0.00 7.51
C GLY A 655 -19.56 -0.64 6.13
N VAL A 656 -19.75 -1.96 6.08
CA VAL A 656 -19.96 -2.71 4.84
C VAL A 656 -21.28 -2.32 4.19
N GLU A 657 -22.38 -2.27 4.95
CA GLU A 657 -23.70 -1.91 4.42
C GLU A 657 -23.70 -0.52 3.79
N GLN A 658 -23.14 0.47 4.51
CA GLN A 658 -23.08 1.84 4.02
C GLN A 658 -22.07 2.00 2.88
N ALA A 659 -20.93 1.29 2.90
CA ALA A 659 -19.97 1.34 1.79
C ALA A 659 -20.56 0.76 0.50
N VAL A 660 -21.35 -0.31 0.58
CA VAL A 660 -22.09 -0.84 -0.58
C VAL A 660 -23.10 0.19 -1.10
N GLN A 661 -23.87 0.81 -0.20
CA GLN A 661 -24.80 1.88 -0.57
C GLN A 661 -24.10 3.09 -1.21
N ASP A 662 -22.93 3.46 -0.70
CA ASP A 662 -22.09 4.52 -1.24
C ASP A 662 -21.62 4.20 -2.66
N MET A 663 -21.17 2.96 -2.92
CA MET A 663 -20.76 2.56 -4.27
C MET A 663 -21.94 2.61 -5.25
N LEU A 664 -23.13 2.17 -4.83
CA LEU A 664 -24.35 2.28 -5.64
C LEU A 664 -24.69 3.74 -5.96
N LEU A 665 -24.59 4.62 -4.96
CA LEU A 665 -24.85 6.04 -5.13
C LEU A 665 -23.81 6.70 -6.03
N LEU A 666 -22.55 6.30 -5.92
CA LEU A 666 -21.45 6.79 -6.76
C LEU A 666 -21.66 6.39 -8.22
N CYS A 667 -22.02 5.14 -8.49
CA CYS A 667 -22.40 4.71 -9.84
C CYS A 667 -23.63 5.48 -10.35
N LYS A 668 -24.59 5.82 -9.49
CA LYS A 668 -25.81 6.52 -9.95
C LYS A 668 -25.59 8.01 -10.24
N ASN A 669 -24.84 8.69 -9.38
CA ASN A 669 -24.77 10.15 -9.35
C ASN A 669 -23.39 10.71 -9.74
N GLY A 670 -22.35 9.87 -9.80
CA GLY A 670 -20.95 10.29 -10.03
C GLY A 670 -20.28 10.94 -8.81
N GLU A 671 -21.04 11.23 -7.75
CA GLU A 671 -20.58 11.86 -6.51
C GLU A 671 -21.35 11.36 -5.28
N ILE A 672 -20.69 11.36 -4.12
CA ILE A 672 -21.23 10.90 -2.83
C ILE A 672 -20.78 11.78 -1.67
N PRO A 673 -21.60 11.97 -0.63
CA PRO A 673 -21.16 12.66 0.58
C PRO A 673 -20.03 11.87 1.26
N LEU A 674 -19.02 12.58 1.77
CA LEU A 674 -17.86 12.02 2.45
C LEU A 674 -18.29 11.18 3.66
N SER A 675 -19.14 11.74 4.51
CA SER A 675 -19.67 11.07 5.69
C SER A 675 -21.06 11.61 6.04
N LYS A 676 -21.78 10.93 6.94
CA LYS A 676 -23.05 11.41 7.53
C LYS A 676 -22.85 12.73 8.30
N TYR A 677 -21.67 12.91 8.88
CA TYR A 677 -21.34 14.05 9.74
C TYR A 677 -20.71 15.21 8.97
N ILE A 678 -20.11 14.93 7.80
CA ILE A 678 -19.50 15.90 6.90
C ILE A 678 -20.14 15.72 5.52
N PRO A 679 -21.20 16.47 5.20
CA PRO A 679 -21.97 16.31 3.97
C PRO A 679 -21.26 16.95 2.75
N VAL A 680 -19.94 16.95 2.75
CA VAL A 680 -19.14 17.43 1.61
C VAL A 680 -19.08 16.32 0.58
N LYS A 681 -19.37 16.63 -0.68
CA LYS A 681 -19.37 15.64 -1.76
C LYS A 681 -17.98 15.40 -2.33
N LEU A 682 -17.73 14.13 -2.66
CA LEU A 682 -16.58 13.67 -3.42
C LEU A 682 -17.07 12.99 -4.69
N SER A 683 -16.53 13.43 -5.82
CA SER A 683 -16.76 12.80 -7.12
C SER A 683 -15.85 11.59 -7.30
N TYR A 684 -16.16 10.74 -8.28
CA TYR A 684 -15.28 9.63 -8.68
C TYR A 684 -13.86 10.11 -9.03
N ARG A 685 -13.74 11.24 -9.73
CA ARG A 685 -12.46 11.87 -10.07
C ARG A 685 -11.68 12.31 -8.82
N ASP A 686 -12.36 12.80 -7.79
CA ASP A 686 -11.71 13.19 -6.53
C ASP A 686 -11.06 12.00 -5.83
N TYR A 687 -11.69 10.83 -5.87
CA TYR A 687 -11.06 9.60 -5.36
C TYR A 687 -9.81 9.20 -6.15
N LEU A 688 -9.85 9.28 -7.48
CA LEU A 688 -8.68 8.99 -8.30
C LEU A 688 -7.52 9.97 -8.04
N ARG A 689 -7.82 11.26 -7.83
CA ARG A 689 -6.83 12.26 -7.39
C ARG A 689 -6.17 11.86 -6.07
N LEU A 690 -6.96 11.43 -5.08
CA LEU A 690 -6.44 10.94 -3.79
C LEU A 690 -5.52 9.72 -3.98
N PHE A 691 -5.89 8.77 -4.82
CA PHE A 691 -5.09 7.59 -5.09
C PHE A 691 -3.83 7.88 -5.92
N LEU A 692 -3.85 8.88 -6.79
CA LEU A 692 -2.67 9.39 -7.47
C LEU A 692 -1.71 10.08 -6.48
N VAL A 693 -2.21 10.76 -5.45
CA VAL A 693 -1.33 11.23 -4.37
C VAL A 693 -0.81 10.08 -3.52
N LEU A 694 -1.58 9.02 -3.31
CA LEU A 694 -1.16 7.88 -2.50
C LEU A 694 -0.12 7.00 -3.20
N HIS A 695 -0.38 6.66 -4.47
CA HIS A 695 0.39 5.70 -5.27
C HIS A 695 1.25 6.36 -6.35
N GLY A 696 0.87 7.58 -6.76
CA GLY A 696 1.42 8.23 -7.95
C GLY A 696 2.62 9.11 -7.68
N GLY A 697 3.33 9.45 -8.73
CA GLY A 697 4.68 10.00 -8.70
C GLY A 697 5.69 9.03 -9.30
N GLY A 698 6.73 9.60 -9.89
CA GLY A 698 7.86 8.84 -10.43
C GLY A 698 7.73 8.52 -11.91
N ASP A 699 8.79 7.91 -12.43
CA ASP A 699 9.02 7.82 -13.87
C ASP A 699 8.06 6.86 -14.57
N VAL A 700 7.59 5.81 -13.86
CA VAL A 700 6.61 4.84 -14.40
C VAL A 700 5.31 5.52 -14.81
N GLN A 701 4.82 6.49 -14.05
CA GLN A 701 3.61 7.22 -14.42
C GLN A 701 3.84 8.16 -15.60
N LEU A 702 5.00 8.81 -15.66
CA LEU A 702 5.38 9.61 -16.82
C LEU A 702 5.41 8.75 -18.09
N SER A 703 5.93 7.52 -18.03
CA SER A 703 5.91 6.60 -19.17
C SER A 703 4.49 6.23 -19.61
N ARG A 704 3.58 6.00 -18.66
CA ARG A 704 2.16 5.69 -18.94
C ARG A 704 1.46 6.87 -19.62
N MET A 705 1.69 8.09 -19.14
CA MET A 705 1.17 9.32 -19.73
C MET A 705 1.70 9.53 -21.15
N LEU A 706 3.03 9.41 -21.35
CA LEU A 706 3.65 9.51 -22.68
C LEU A 706 3.11 8.44 -23.64
N ALA A 707 2.86 7.22 -23.15
CA ALA A 707 2.28 6.14 -23.95
C ALA A 707 0.83 6.44 -24.38
N LEU A 708 0.01 7.01 -23.49
CA LEU A 708 -1.35 7.46 -23.81
C LEU A 708 -1.35 8.64 -24.79
N ILE A 709 -0.49 9.64 -24.59
CA ILE A 709 -0.37 10.78 -25.52
C ILE A 709 0.01 10.27 -26.92
N ARG A 710 0.97 9.33 -27.01
CA ARG A 710 1.36 8.69 -28.28
C ARG A 710 0.22 7.90 -28.90
N LEU A 711 -0.56 7.18 -28.10
CA LEU A 711 -1.75 6.45 -28.57
C LEU A 711 -2.82 7.41 -29.15
N ASN A 712 -3.05 8.54 -28.49
CA ASN A 712 -4.14 9.47 -28.81
C ASN A 712 -3.81 10.44 -29.96
N THR A 713 -2.54 10.81 -30.10
CA THR A 713 -2.06 11.78 -31.11
C THR A 713 -1.35 11.10 -32.29
N GLY A 714 -0.96 9.84 -32.14
CA GLY A 714 -0.12 9.12 -33.11
C GLY A 714 1.32 9.64 -33.22
N SER A 715 1.70 10.66 -32.46
CA SER A 715 3.02 11.30 -32.53
C SER A 715 4.01 10.66 -31.57
N ASN A 716 5.22 10.35 -32.04
CA ASN A 716 6.31 9.90 -31.18
C ASN A 716 6.96 11.11 -30.48
N LEU A 717 6.87 11.16 -29.15
CA LEU A 717 7.33 12.32 -28.37
C LEU A 717 8.87 12.39 -28.25
N ASP A 718 9.55 11.29 -28.53
CA ASP A 718 11.03 11.25 -28.59
C ASP A 718 11.59 12.09 -29.75
N GLU A 719 10.76 12.33 -30.78
CA GLU A 719 11.10 13.10 -31.97
C GLU A 719 10.56 14.55 -31.91
N LYS A 720 9.91 14.91 -30.80
CA LYS A 720 9.31 16.24 -30.58
C LYS A 720 10.21 17.04 -29.65
N PHE A 721 10.83 18.09 -30.17
CA PHE A 721 11.85 18.86 -29.44
C PHE A 721 11.27 20.13 -28.79
N THR A 722 11.75 20.43 -27.59
CA THR A 722 11.35 21.61 -26.82
C THR A 722 12.38 22.75 -26.85
N TYR A 723 13.58 22.46 -27.39
CA TYR A 723 14.68 23.39 -27.50
C TYR A 723 15.27 23.39 -28.90
N THR A 724 15.65 24.57 -29.36
CA THR A 724 16.43 24.74 -30.59
C THR A 724 17.50 25.79 -30.41
N ALA A 725 18.66 25.56 -31.03
CA ALA A 725 19.71 26.55 -31.20
C ALA A 725 19.92 26.78 -32.69
N ALA A 726 19.83 28.04 -33.13
CA ALA A 726 20.14 28.44 -34.49
C ALA A 726 21.53 29.01 -34.58
N ASP A 727 22.30 28.48 -35.53
CA ASP A 727 23.57 29.04 -35.97
C ASP A 727 23.33 29.75 -37.30
N ILE A 728 23.51 31.08 -37.30
CA ILE A 728 23.22 31.91 -38.46
C ILE A 728 24.49 32.66 -38.83
N GLN A 729 24.95 32.49 -40.07
CA GLN A 729 26.06 33.22 -40.63
C GLN A 729 25.54 34.27 -41.61
N MET A 730 25.85 35.53 -41.32
CA MET A 730 25.51 36.66 -42.17
C MET A 730 26.77 37.30 -42.74
N ALA A 731 26.62 37.91 -43.91
CA ALA A 731 27.69 38.56 -44.64
C ALA A 731 27.30 40.02 -44.96
N MET A 732 28.25 40.93 -44.74
CA MET A 732 28.11 42.35 -45.05
C MET A 732 29.26 42.85 -45.93
N PRO A 733 28.99 43.61 -47.02
CA PRO A 733 30.03 44.24 -47.81
C PRO A 733 30.61 45.47 -47.11
N LEU A 734 31.93 45.47 -46.96
CA LEU A 734 32.73 46.61 -46.49
C LEU A 734 32.89 47.63 -47.62
N TRP A 735 32.75 48.92 -47.32
CA TRP A 735 32.76 49.96 -48.35
C TRP A 735 34.15 50.50 -48.67
N PHE A 736 35.04 50.58 -47.67
CA PHE A 736 36.30 51.30 -47.85
C PHE A 736 37.54 50.41 -47.74
N LEU A 737 37.82 49.82 -46.58
CA LEU A 737 39.15 49.26 -46.30
C LEU A 737 39.12 47.90 -45.57
N PRO A 738 38.85 46.79 -46.29
CA PRO A 738 38.83 45.44 -45.70
C PRO A 738 40.13 45.04 -45.00
N GLY A 739 41.28 45.46 -45.54
CA GLY A 739 42.59 45.16 -44.97
C GLY A 739 42.85 45.84 -43.62
N VAL A 740 42.27 47.03 -43.39
CA VAL A 740 42.42 47.75 -42.11
C VAL A 740 41.49 47.16 -41.06
N VAL A 741 40.27 46.79 -41.45
CA VAL A 741 39.32 46.08 -40.56
C VAL A 741 39.89 44.73 -40.09
N LYS A 742 40.55 43.99 -40.99
CA LYS A 742 41.24 42.72 -40.64
C LYS A 742 42.40 42.90 -39.63
N LEU A 743 43.09 44.04 -39.67
CA LEU A 743 44.14 44.36 -38.69
C LEU A 743 43.58 44.85 -37.36
N LEU A 744 42.44 45.55 -37.38
CA LEU A 744 41.73 46.01 -36.17
C LEU A 744 41.08 44.84 -35.42
N ASP A 745 40.62 43.82 -36.12
CA ASP A 745 40.07 42.58 -35.56
C ASP A 745 41.05 41.92 -34.56
N TYR A 746 42.33 41.85 -34.93
CA TYR A 746 43.42 41.35 -34.08
C TYR A 746 43.71 42.18 -32.81
N GLY A 747 43.29 43.45 -32.77
CA GLY A 747 43.65 44.39 -31.68
C GLY A 747 42.47 44.89 -30.84
N THR A 748 41.23 44.79 -31.33
CA THR A 748 40.05 45.43 -30.73
C THR A 748 38.91 44.47 -30.36
N GLY A 749 39.04 43.17 -30.65
CA GLY A 749 38.06 42.16 -30.24
C GLY A 749 36.75 42.18 -31.04
N LEU A 750 36.79 42.57 -32.33
CA LEU A 750 35.68 42.35 -33.24
C LEU A 750 35.46 40.82 -33.37
N SER A 751 34.21 40.39 -33.54
CA SER A 751 33.82 38.98 -33.39
C SER A 751 33.47 38.31 -34.73
N GLY A 752 34.19 38.65 -35.80
CA GLY A 752 33.85 38.18 -37.15
C GLY A 752 35.04 38.13 -38.11
N GLU A 753 34.92 37.35 -39.18
CA GLU A 753 35.98 37.09 -40.14
C GLU A 753 35.84 37.94 -41.40
N VAL A 754 36.92 38.61 -41.82
CA VAL A 754 36.94 39.34 -43.11
C VAL A 754 37.52 38.46 -44.22
N LYS A 755 36.70 38.10 -45.21
CA LYS A 755 37.12 37.37 -46.43
C LYS A 755 36.87 38.25 -47.66
N GLY A 756 37.96 38.73 -48.27
CA GLY A 756 37.89 39.62 -49.44
C GLY A 756 37.29 40.99 -49.09
N LYS A 757 36.10 41.29 -49.63
CA LYS A 757 35.33 42.52 -49.35
C LYS A 757 34.16 42.31 -48.38
N LEU A 758 33.98 41.09 -47.88
CA LEU A 758 32.86 40.70 -47.03
C LEU A 758 33.33 40.48 -45.58
N TYR A 759 32.56 40.98 -44.63
CA TYR A 759 32.66 40.67 -43.21
C TYR A 759 31.61 39.60 -42.89
N TYR A 760 32.04 38.49 -42.31
CA TYR A 760 31.20 37.38 -41.90
C TYR A 760 31.12 37.32 -40.38
N ARG A 761 29.93 37.10 -39.84
CA ARG A 761 29.72 36.83 -38.42
C ARG A 761 28.74 35.69 -38.24
N THR A 762 29.08 34.80 -37.32
CA THR A 762 28.18 33.74 -36.87
C THR A 762 27.54 34.18 -35.56
N VAL A 763 26.22 34.13 -35.51
CA VAL A 763 25.43 34.42 -34.32
C VAL A 763 24.67 33.15 -33.95
N GLN A 764 24.84 32.72 -32.69
CA GLN A 764 24.05 31.67 -32.10
C GLN A 764 22.87 32.27 -31.34
N ALA A 765 21.65 31.78 -31.59
CA ALA A 765 20.45 32.17 -30.86
C ALA A 765 19.69 30.93 -30.40
N ASP A 766 19.39 30.89 -29.11
CA ASP A 766 18.71 29.76 -28.48
C ASP A 766 17.27 30.10 -28.09
N PHE A 767 16.39 29.10 -28.12
CA PHE A 767 15.04 29.20 -27.58
C PHE A 767 14.60 27.87 -26.96
N SER A 768 13.91 27.97 -25.82
CA SER A 768 13.25 26.86 -25.12
C SER A 768 11.82 27.29 -24.82
N TYR A 769 10.87 26.36 -24.96
CA TYR A 769 9.58 26.50 -24.30
C TYR A 769 9.71 26.40 -22.78
#